data_AF-A0A559MIW0-F1
#
_entry.id   AF-A0A559MIW0-F1
#
_cell.length_a   1.000
_cell.length_b   1.000
_cell.length_c   1.000
_cell.angle_alpha   90.00
_cell.angle_beta   90.00
_cell.angle_gamma   90.00
#
_symmetry.space_group_name_H-M   'P 1'
#
loop_
_entity.id
_entity.type
_entity.pdbx_description
1 polymer ?
#
loop_
_entity_poly.entity_id
_entity_poly.type
_entity_poly.pdbx_seq_one_letter_code
_entity_poly.pdbx_strand_id
1 'polypeptide(L)'
;MYRGVNGELIMKRWKKSALKRKNYMLQVDPNIYPHQWCDAYFVHDFYLKAIERPATEGIEYDFTQGRERRSHPNVCLLPYINLEGLMDEPARFLSLLYNRTRYSPQDWAPHDNLPLGKQFELGALETFYNRSCIIMHGEEYGKLIEWHKEKAHGWNYIGFPRGILILQAQQRLLRFLRKVVDQVLVGTNGNWAPGQINAIAKAFEHGFGKVNETSSAVEFASPYLNQPFSTPPVFDIQALLSIAQSRLNMHEDHLWLLQTDPAYTRRYISHSWESILEEVLKVQDVHLKFKNVIHSDEPLPEPYERALASLEALLNHQIEYRSKYIKRLLPFRPGFHQNFKFTNFSRLQSMAVLPVRLDKAPSLPEVFFKDELDCCLRTLAGDNVDPVKAWIPNATPQHNHATLFAVLDEHLTQCRREGRKEEVARLDEVLYSEFSDLAAIHQMLDMVGLHRPHCAQRGLEGIGISETSKGWRYINKHFFAQDSLRGGKVGPDGRWHDTEYNPMKEAGSQKIAAEQRLAKLMNEFLATPKPTSSRIRQEWLDQDASQRAALSQLWAGARDRHRQTLQRLDFDENDIVSDLKVLSADSHPDYIISLRNERDEIRAKIVQRTRKHQMVNEQMVALNLEVHIPDIKPKFEFKEVKAKTKTRSVANPPPIPVGIPQSQSLSEAAQELPTQIQVSVSKSALAIFHSMFPSRSSEEASQKSVKWDSFVLAMAEPELGFVARHSAGGSAVQFEPNERSKWFWEGKIVFHKPHPVPVIDPVMLSSMGKRLRKWFGWDNETFLLKGKN
;
A
#
# COMPACT_ATOMS: atom_id res chain seq x y z
N MET A 1 -26.60 -19.70 -16.84
CA MET A 1 -25.53 -20.70 -16.62
C MET A 1 -25.77 -21.37 -15.29
N TYR A 2 -25.84 -22.72 -15.26
CA TYR A 2 -26.03 -23.60 -14.09
C TYR A 2 -26.61 -23.02 -12.79
N ARG A 3 -27.94 -22.86 -12.71
CA ARG A 3 -28.66 -22.70 -11.42
C ARG A 3 -28.86 -24.04 -10.68
N GLY A 4 -28.02 -25.05 -10.90
CA GLY A 4 -28.35 -26.42 -10.44
C GLY A 4 -27.22 -27.43 -10.27
N VAL A 5 -25.95 -27.00 -10.10
CA VAL A 5 -24.84 -27.94 -9.85
C VAL A 5 -24.43 -27.88 -8.37
N ASN A 6 -24.23 -29.04 -7.75
CA ASN A 6 -23.73 -29.18 -6.38
C ASN A 6 -22.33 -28.57 -6.24
N GLY A 7 -22.28 -27.33 -5.74
CA GLY A 7 -21.04 -26.58 -5.55
C GLY A 7 -20.02 -27.26 -4.63
N GLU A 8 -20.46 -28.07 -3.66
CA GLU A 8 -19.56 -28.83 -2.79
C GLU A 8 -18.75 -29.88 -3.56
N LEU A 9 -19.39 -30.54 -4.52
CA LEU A 9 -18.73 -31.57 -5.32
C LEU A 9 -17.68 -30.96 -6.26
N ILE A 10 -17.99 -29.82 -6.89
CA ILE A 10 -17.03 -29.06 -7.71
C ILE A 10 -15.83 -28.68 -6.84
N MET A 11 -16.06 -28.04 -5.69
CA MET A 11 -14.99 -27.65 -4.77
C MET A 11 -14.14 -28.85 -4.34
N LYS A 12 -14.78 -29.95 -3.92
CA LYS A 12 -14.11 -31.17 -3.46
C LYS A 12 -13.25 -31.81 -4.55
N ARG A 13 -13.72 -31.85 -5.80
CA ARG A 13 -12.95 -32.45 -6.91
C ARG A 13 -11.85 -31.52 -7.42
N TRP A 14 -12.09 -30.22 -7.46
CA TRP A 14 -11.13 -29.21 -7.92
C TRP A 14 -9.95 -29.01 -6.94
N LYS A 15 -10.21 -29.08 -5.63
CA LYS A 15 -9.20 -28.92 -4.57
C LYS A 15 -8.25 -30.13 -4.40
N LYS A 16 -8.32 -31.17 -5.24
CA LYS A 16 -7.52 -32.40 -5.10
C LYS A 16 -6.02 -32.19 -5.31
N SER A 17 -5.57 -32.03 -6.56
CA SER A 17 -4.15 -31.86 -6.89
C SER A 17 -3.97 -31.02 -8.16
N ALA A 18 -2.84 -30.32 -8.25
CA ALA A 18 -2.48 -29.52 -9.42
C ALA A 18 -2.46 -30.37 -10.71
N LEU A 19 -1.96 -31.61 -10.63
CA LEU A 19 -1.95 -32.53 -11.78
C LEU A 19 -3.36 -32.87 -12.28
N LYS A 20 -4.34 -33.08 -11.39
CA LYS A 20 -5.72 -33.31 -11.81
C LYS A 20 -6.33 -32.07 -12.46
N ARG A 21 -6.09 -30.88 -11.91
CA ARG A 21 -6.52 -29.61 -12.51
C ARG A 21 -5.95 -29.43 -13.92
N LYS A 22 -4.65 -29.66 -14.09
CA LYS A 22 -3.97 -29.67 -15.40
C LYS A 22 -4.65 -30.61 -16.39
N ASN A 23 -4.93 -31.85 -15.99
CA ASN A 23 -5.57 -32.84 -16.87
C ASN A 23 -6.99 -32.42 -17.28
N TYR A 24 -7.80 -31.88 -16.35
CA TYR A 24 -9.12 -31.37 -16.70
C TYR A 24 -9.04 -30.23 -17.73
N MET A 25 -8.08 -29.32 -17.57
CA MET A 25 -7.91 -28.19 -18.50
C MET A 25 -7.41 -28.64 -19.87
N LEU A 26 -6.42 -29.52 -19.95
CA LEU A 26 -5.89 -30.05 -21.21
C LEU A 26 -6.91 -30.89 -22.00
N GLN A 27 -7.85 -31.54 -21.32
CA GLN A 27 -8.98 -32.21 -21.98
C GLN A 27 -9.98 -31.23 -22.59
N VAL A 28 -10.05 -30.00 -22.07
CA VAL A 28 -10.96 -28.95 -22.56
C VAL A 28 -10.34 -28.10 -23.65
N ASP A 29 -9.07 -27.73 -23.47
CA ASP A 29 -8.27 -26.95 -24.39
C ASP A 29 -6.85 -27.55 -24.43
N PRO A 30 -6.53 -28.43 -25.39
CA PRO A 30 -5.20 -29.01 -25.54
C PRO A 30 -4.10 -27.98 -25.83
N ASN A 31 -4.48 -26.81 -26.36
CA ASN A 31 -3.57 -25.73 -26.76
C ASN A 31 -3.61 -24.56 -25.78
N ILE A 32 -4.15 -24.76 -24.57
CA ILE A 32 -4.12 -23.76 -23.51
C ILE A 32 -2.68 -23.30 -23.28
N TYR A 33 -2.49 -21.99 -23.19
CA TYR A 33 -1.16 -21.43 -23.04
C TYR A 33 -0.54 -21.90 -21.71
N PRO A 34 0.71 -22.38 -21.72
CA PRO A 34 1.28 -23.04 -20.55
C PRO A 34 1.62 -22.06 -19.43
N HIS A 35 2.18 -20.90 -19.78
CA HIS A 35 2.83 -20.03 -18.81
C HIS A 35 1.91 -18.93 -18.28
N GLN A 36 2.07 -18.60 -17.00
CA GLN A 36 1.59 -17.33 -16.48
C GLN A 36 2.43 -16.18 -17.07
N TRP A 37 1.88 -14.97 -17.12
CA TRP A 37 2.59 -13.78 -17.62
C TRP A 37 3.02 -13.87 -19.09
N CYS A 38 2.13 -14.38 -19.94
CA CYS A 38 2.36 -14.60 -21.38
C CYS A 38 3.02 -13.43 -22.13
N ASP A 39 2.75 -12.19 -21.72
CA ASP A 39 3.35 -11.01 -22.32
C ASP A 39 4.88 -11.00 -22.18
N ALA A 40 5.45 -11.45 -21.06
CA ALA A 40 6.91 -11.50 -20.89
C ALA A 40 7.56 -12.48 -21.88
N TYR A 41 6.95 -13.66 -22.04
CA TYR A 41 7.36 -14.68 -23.00
C TYR A 41 7.23 -14.18 -24.44
N PHE A 42 6.09 -13.60 -24.83
CA PHE A 42 5.90 -13.09 -26.19
C PHE A 42 6.92 -12.01 -26.57
N VAL A 43 7.22 -11.08 -25.67
CA VAL A 43 8.18 -10.01 -25.97
C VAL A 43 9.60 -10.59 -26.05
N HIS A 44 9.94 -11.54 -25.18
CA HIS A 44 11.25 -12.21 -25.21
C HIS A 44 11.46 -13.03 -26.49
N ASP A 45 10.50 -13.88 -26.84
CA ASP A 45 10.58 -14.73 -28.03
C ASP A 45 10.69 -13.88 -29.31
N PHE A 46 9.92 -12.79 -29.38
CA PHE A 46 10.02 -11.85 -30.49
C PHE A 46 11.39 -11.15 -30.52
N TYR A 47 11.90 -10.74 -29.35
CA TYR A 47 13.21 -10.09 -29.24
C TYR A 47 14.34 -10.99 -29.75
N LEU A 48 14.36 -12.26 -29.36
CA LEU A 48 15.36 -13.24 -29.83
C LEU A 48 15.33 -13.38 -31.36
N LYS A 49 14.14 -13.44 -31.97
CA LYS A 49 14.01 -13.46 -33.43
C LYS A 49 14.49 -12.17 -34.08
N ALA A 50 14.21 -11.02 -33.45
CA ALA A 50 14.58 -9.72 -33.99
C ALA A 50 16.09 -9.50 -34.03
N ILE A 51 16.84 -9.98 -33.04
CA ILE A 51 18.31 -9.86 -33.00
C ILE A 51 19.02 -10.83 -33.96
N GLU A 52 18.38 -11.95 -34.30
CA GLU A 52 18.91 -12.93 -35.26
C GLU A 52 18.73 -12.47 -36.72
N ARG A 53 17.93 -11.43 -36.99
CA ARG A 53 17.73 -10.91 -38.35
C ARG A 53 18.97 -10.19 -38.87
N PRO A 54 19.42 -10.51 -40.10
CA PRO A 54 20.49 -9.76 -40.76
C PRO A 54 20.08 -8.30 -41.00
N ALA A 55 20.97 -7.36 -40.71
CA ALA A 55 20.75 -5.92 -40.96
C ALA A 55 20.52 -5.56 -42.45
N THR A 56 20.69 -6.52 -43.36
CA THR A 56 20.53 -6.39 -44.82
C THR A 56 19.16 -6.79 -45.33
N GLU A 57 18.30 -7.40 -44.50
CA GLU A 57 16.90 -7.62 -44.87
C GLU A 57 16.16 -6.28 -44.80
N GLY A 58 15.48 -5.89 -45.89
CA GLY A 58 14.67 -4.67 -45.91
C GLY A 58 13.59 -4.68 -44.83
N ILE A 59 12.97 -3.51 -44.58
CA ILE A 59 11.87 -3.39 -43.61
C ILE A 59 10.71 -4.29 -44.05
N GLU A 60 10.58 -5.45 -43.43
CA GLU A 60 9.42 -6.33 -43.60
C GLU A 60 8.28 -5.82 -42.72
N TYR A 61 7.30 -5.16 -43.33
CA TYR A 61 6.13 -4.61 -42.64
C TYR A 61 5.29 -5.65 -41.86
N ASP A 62 5.50 -6.95 -42.12
CA ASP A 62 4.80 -8.05 -41.48
C ASP A 62 5.50 -8.66 -40.26
N PHE A 63 6.75 -8.26 -39.96
CA PHE A 63 7.47 -8.74 -38.77
C PHE A 63 7.16 -7.85 -37.56
N THR A 64 6.05 -8.14 -36.88
CA THR A 64 5.60 -7.40 -35.69
C THR A 64 5.22 -8.35 -34.56
N GLN A 65 5.38 -7.89 -33.31
CA GLN A 65 4.93 -8.66 -32.13
C GLN A 65 3.47 -9.10 -32.25
N GLY A 66 2.59 -8.24 -32.78
CA GLY A 66 1.18 -8.59 -32.94
C GLY A 66 0.97 -9.74 -33.91
N ARG A 67 1.63 -9.71 -35.08
CA ARG A 67 1.52 -10.79 -36.07
C ARG A 67 1.89 -12.14 -35.48
N GLU A 68 2.97 -12.22 -34.70
CA GLU A 68 3.40 -13.47 -34.06
C GLU A 68 2.36 -14.01 -33.05
N ARG A 69 1.74 -13.09 -32.29
CA ARG A 69 0.74 -13.40 -31.27
C ARG A 69 -0.59 -13.92 -31.84
N ARG A 70 -0.88 -13.71 -33.13
CA ARG A 70 -2.14 -14.17 -33.76
C ARG A 70 -2.33 -15.69 -33.75
N SER A 71 -1.24 -16.45 -33.65
CA SER A 71 -1.29 -17.90 -33.45
C SER A 71 -1.82 -18.31 -32.07
N HIS A 72 -1.93 -17.37 -31.13
CA HIS A 72 -2.35 -17.58 -29.75
C HIS A 72 -3.55 -16.70 -29.35
N PRO A 73 -4.68 -16.74 -30.11
CA PRO A 73 -5.77 -15.79 -29.90
C PRO A 73 -6.47 -15.95 -28.53
N ASN A 74 -6.46 -17.15 -27.94
CA ASN A 74 -7.08 -17.41 -26.63
C ASN A 74 -6.39 -16.62 -25.51
N VAL A 75 -5.06 -16.71 -25.42
CA VAL A 75 -4.30 -16.02 -24.36
C VAL A 75 -4.22 -14.51 -24.62
N CYS A 76 -4.29 -14.07 -25.88
CA CYS A 76 -4.42 -12.63 -26.19
C CYS A 76 -5.78 -12.06 -25.75
N LEU A 77 -6.87 -12.83 -25.87
CA LEU A 77 -8.19 -12.40 -25.38
C LEU A 77 -8.31 -12.52 -23.85
N LEU A 78 -7.71 -13.54 -23.27
CA LEU A 78 -7.86 -13.94 -21.87
C LEU A 78 -6.48 -14.30 -21.27
N PRO A 79 -5.60 -13.32 -21.00
CA PRO A 79 -4.21 -13.59 -20.58
C PRO A 79 -4.10 -14.31 -19.22
N TYR A 80 -5.15 -14.23 -18.41
CA TYR A 80 -5.26 -14.91 -17.12
C TYR A 80 -5.80 -16.36 -17.22
N ILE A 81 -6.13 -16.85 -18.42
CA ILE A 81 -6.50 -18.25 -18.68
C ILE A 81 -5.29 -18.98 -19.26
N ASN A 82 -4.48 -19.53 -18.36
CA ASN A 82 -3.27 -20.30 -18.66
C ASN A 82 -3.13 -21.47 -17.67
N LEU A 83 -2.26 -22.43 -17.98
CA LEU A 83 -2.11 -23.65 -17.15
C LEU A 83 -1.56 -23.33 -15.76
N GLU A 84 -0.36 -22.74 -15.67
CA GLU A 84 0.32 -22.43 -14.40
C GLU A 84 -0.61 -21.67 -13.45
N GLY A 85 -1.19 -20.56 -13.94
CA GLY A 85 -2.01 -19.66 -13.15
C GLY A 85 -3.27 -20.33 -12.58
N LEU A 86 -3.93 -21.23 -13.29
CA LEU A 86 -5.14 -21.92 -12.81
C LEU A 86 -4.86 -23.26 -12.12
N MET A 87 -3.73 -23.90 -12.39
CA MET A 87 -3.38 -25.19 -11.80
C MET A 87 -2.73 -25.08 -10.44
N ASP A 88 -1.99 -24.01 -10.14
CA ASP A 88 -1.24 -23.90 -8.90
C ASP A 88 -2.11 -23.39 -7.75
N GLU A 89 -2.96 -22.38 -8.02
CA GLU A 89 -3.87 -21.79 -7.04
C GLU A 89 -5.33 -22.21 -7.28
N PRO A 90 -5.88 -23.20 -6.55
CA PRO A 90 -7.26 -23.64 -6.73
C PRO A 90 -8.31 -22.54 -6.62
N ALA A 91 -8.05 -21.49 -5.83
CA ALA A 91 -8.99 -20.40 -5.64
C ALA A 91 -9.27 -19.63 -6.94
N ARG A 92 -8.27 -19.43 -7.83
CA ARG A 92 -8.42 -18.63 -9.06
C ARG A 92 -9.56 -19.11 -9.95
N PHE A 93 -9.61 -20.42 -10.27
CA PHE A 93 -10.69 -20.97 -11.08
C PHE A 93 -12.06 -20.91 -10.39
N LEU A 94 -12.13 -21.21 -9.09
CA LEU A 94 -13.38 -21.20 -8.34
C LEU A 94 -13.94 -19.77 -8.23
N SER A 95 -13.08 -18.78 -8.01
CA SER A 95 -13.48 -17.37 -7.97
C SER A 95 -13.90 -16.85 -9.33
N LEU A 96 -13.20 -17.25 -10.38
CA LEU A 96 -13.60 -16.92 -11.75
C LEU A 96 -14.99 -17.51 -12.08
N LEU A 97 -15.23 -18.77 -11.74
CA LEU A 97 -16.53 -19.43 -11.93
C LEU A 97 -17.64 -18.73 -11.14
N TYR A 98 -17.39 -18.41 -9.88
CA TYR A 98 -18.35 -17.73 -9.01
C TYR A 98 -18.69 -16.33 -9.52
N ASN A 99 -17.68 -15.49 -9.77
CA ASN A 99 -17.92 -14.12 -10.18
C ASN A 99 -18.53 -14.01 -11.58
N ARG A 100 -18.13 -14.88 -12.53
CA ARG A 100 -18.72 -14.89 -13.89
C ARG A 100 -20.12 -15.49 -13.96
N THR A 101 -20.61 -16.10 -12.88
CA THR A 101 -22.00 -16.59 -12.78
C THR A 101 -22.91 -15.68 -11.96
N ARG A 102 -22.33 -14.90 -11.02
CA ARG A 102 -23.05 -13.95 -10.16
C ARG A 102 -23.38 -12.62 -10.87
N TYR A 103 -22.47 -12.14 -11.72
CA TYR A 103 -22.59 -10.85 -12.39
C TYR A 103 -22.91 -11.03 -13.88
N SER A 104 -23.53 -10.02 -14.48
CA SER A 104 -23.92 -10.03 -15.89
C SER A 104 -22.71 -9.72 -16.79
N PRO A 105 -22.75 -10.08 -18.08
CA PRO A 105 -21.68 -9.75 -19.02
C PRO A 105 -21.43 -8.24 -19.17
N GLN A 106 -22.46 -7.39 -19.04
CA GLN A 106 -22.29 -5.94 -19.07
C GLN A 106 -21.47 -5.40 -17.88
N ASP A 107 -21.62 -5.99 -16.69
CA ASP A 107 -20.87 -5.59 -15.49
C ASP A 107 -19.36 -5.84 -15.68
N TRP A 108 -19.02 -6.83 -16.51
CA TRP A 108 -17.65 -7.20 -16.83
C TRP A 108 -17.08 -6.48 -18.05
N ALA A 109 -17.92 -5.85 -18.89
CA ALA A 109 -17.48 -5.27 -20.16
C ALA A 109 -16.35 -4.23 -20.03
N PRO A 110 -16.34 -3.33 -19.03
CA PRO A 110 -15.22 -2.42 -18.81
C PRO A 110 -13.90 -3.14 -18.53
N HIS A 111 -13.92 -4.12 -17.63
CA HIS A 111 -12.73 -4.90 -17.30
C HIS A 111 -12.29 -5.76 -18.49
N ASP A 112 -13.21 -6.44 -19.18
CA ASP A 112 -12.90 -7.28 -20.33
C ASP A 112 -12.31 -6.47 -21.49
N ASN A 113 -12.64 -5.19 -21.59
CA ASN A 113 -12.02 -4.29 -22.56
C ASN A 113 -10.56 -3.94 -22.22
N LEU A 114 -10.18 -3.87 -20.95
CA LEU A 114 -8.90 -3.32 -20.51
C LEU A 114 -7.69 -4.15 -20.99
N PRO A 115 -7.64 -5.49 -20.81
CA PRO A 115 -6.58 -6.33 -21.36
C PRO A 115 -6.48 -6.29 -22.89
N LEU A 116 -7.58 -5.99 -23.59
CA LEU A 116 -7.60 -5.90 -25.05
C LEU A 116 -6.87 -4.66 -25.57
N GLY A 117 -6.58 -3.65 -24.72
CA GLY A 117 -5.92 -2.38 -25.10
C GLY A 117 -4.64 -2.62 -25.88
N LYS A 118 -3.67 -3.19 -25.17
CA LYS A 118 -2.38 -3.58 -25.69
C LYS A 118 -2.48 -4.51 -26.90
N GLN A 119 -3.31 -5.55 -26.84
CA GLN A 119 -3.37 -6.54 -27.93
C GLN A 119 -3.97 -5.96 -29.21
N PHE A 120 -4.90 -5.01 -29.07
CA PHE A 120 -5.48 -4.27 -30.20
C PHE A 120 -4.47 -3.32 -30.82
N GLU A 121 -3.73 -2.54 -30.02
CA GLU A 121 -2.66 -1.64 -30.48
C GLU A 121 -1.53 -2.40 -31.18
N LEU A 122 -1.17 -3.58 -30.69
CA LEU A 122 -0.18 -4.44 -31.32
C LEU A 122 -0.68 -5.07 -32.62
N GLY A 123 -2.00 -5.11 -32.87
CA GLY A 123 -2.59 -5.87 -33.98
C GLY A 123 -2.51 -7.40 -33.78
N ALA A 124 -2.49 -7.85 -32.52
CA ALA A 124 -2.41 -9.25 -32.11
C ALA A 124 -3.73 -10.02 -32.30
N LEU A 125 -4.84 -9.31 -32.42
CA LEU A 125 -6.17 -9.86 -32.61
C LEU A 125 -6.70 -9.45 -33.98
N GLU A 126 -7.23 -10.40 -34.73
CA GLU A 126 -7.87 -10.12 -36.01
C GLU A 126 -9.21 -9.42 -35.80
N THR A 127 -9.42 -8.30 -36.48
CA THR A 127 -10.67 -7.54 -36.42
C THR A 127 -11.06 -7.08 -37.82
N PHE A 128 -12.35 -6.87 -38.03
CA PHE A 128 -12.90 -6.35 -39.27
C PHE A 128 -13.46 -4.96 -39.02
N TYR A 129 -13.24 -4.06 -39.97
CA TYR A 129 -13.89 -2.76 -39.93
C TYR A 129 -15.39 -2.92 -40.15
N ASN A 130 -16.17 -2.23 -39.32
CA ASN A 130 -17.60 -2.04 -39.50
C ASN A 130 -17.94 -0.63 -38.99
N ARG A 131 -18.74 0.11 -39.76
CA ARG A 131 -19.16 1.48 -39.43
C ARG A 131 -20.06 1.58 -38.19
N SER A 132 -20.68 0.46 -37.80
CA SER A 132 -21.56 0.36 -36.64
C SER A 132 -20.78 0.28 -35.32
N CYS A 133 -21.48 0.57 -34.24
CA CYS A 133 -21.07 0.31 -32.87
C CYS A 133 -21.83 -0.89 -32.29
N ILE A 134 -21.40 -1.33 -31.11
CA ILE A 134 -22.09 -2.32 -30.29
C ILE A 134 -22.50 -1.66 -28.98
N ILE A 135 -23.73 -1.92 -28.55
CA ILE A 135 -24.26 -1.46 -27.26
C ILE A 135 -23.60 -2.25 -26.12
N MET A 136 -23.02 -1.54 -25.15
CA MET A 136 -22.27 -2.13 -24.03
C MET A 136 -22.96 -2.02 -22.67
N HIS A 137 -24.23 -1.61 -22.64
CA HIS A 137 -25.02 -1.53 -21.42
C HIS A 137 -26.51 -1.78 -21.70
N GLY A 138 -27.26 -2.11 -20.67
CA GLY A 138 -28.72 -2.24 -20.72
C GLY A 138 -29.21 -3.53 -21.38
N GLU A 139 -30.52 -3.61 -21.59
CA GLU A 139 -31.19 -4.80 -22.13
C GLU A 139 -30.76 -5.14 -23.56
N GLU A 140 -30.29 -4.15 -24.31
CA GLU A 140 -29.81 -4.33 -25.69
C GLU A 140 -28.30 -4.64 -25.77
N TYR A 141 -27.66 -5.03 -24.66
CA TYR A 141 -26.24 -5.40 -24.62
C TYR A 141 -25.87 -6.37 -25.74
N GLY A 142 -24.86 -6.00 -26.54
CA GLY A 142 -24.35 -6.78 -27.66
C GLY A 142 -25.06 -6.52 -29.00
N LYS A 143 -26.11 -5.69 -29.04
CA LYS A 143 -26.80 -5.30 -30.28
C LYS A 143 -25.95 -4.35 -31.12
N LEU A 144 -25.99 -4.54 -32.44
CA LEU A 144 -25.34 -3.66 -33.42
C LEU A 144 -26.19 -2.39 -33.61
N ILE A 145 -25.55 -1.22 -33.57
CA ILE A 145 -26.20 0.09 -33.70
C ILE A 145 -25.36 1.05 -34.56
N GLU A 146 -25.94 2.10 -35.10
CA GLU A 146 -25.16 3.16 -35.77
C GLU A 146 -24.33 3.96 -34.76
N TRP A 147 -23.23 4.56 -35.24
CA TRP A 147 -22.37 5.36 -34.39
C TRP A 147 -23.07 6.66 -33.95
N HIS A 148 -23.03 6.94 -32.65
CA HIS A 148 -23.51 8.19 -32.06
C HIS A 148 -22.44 8.76 -31.16
N LYS A 149 -22.03 10.01 -31.41
CA LYS A 149 -20.90 10.67 -30.76
C LYS A 149 -21.01 10.64 -29.24
N GLU A 150 -22.12 11.13 -28.70
CA GLU A 150 -22.33 11.30 -27.26
C GLU A 150 -22.34 9.94 -26.54
N LYS A 151 -23.04 8.96 -27.12
CA LYS A 151 -23.12 7.60 -26.57
C LYS A 151 -21.79 6.86 -26.68
N ALA A 152 -21.01 7.10 -27.75
CA ALA A 152 -19.67 6.53 -27.90
C ALA A 152 -18.67 7.14 -26.91
N HIS A 153 -18.68 8.48 -26.76
CA HIS A 153 -17.81 9.18 -25.80
C HIS A 153 -18.16 8.84 -24.35
N GLY A 154 -19.45 8.64 -24.03
CA GLY A 154 -19.90 8.15 -22.73
C GLY A 154 -19.64 6.65 -22.52
N TRP A 155 -19.11 5.94 -23.52
CA TRP A 155 -18.82 4.50 -23.49
C TRP A 155 -20.05 3.59 -23.38
N ASN A 156 -21.23 4.13 -23.71
CA ASN A 156 -22.47 3.36 -23.85
C ASN A 156 -22.44 2.50 -25.11
N TYR A 157 -21.84 3.05 -26.16
CA TYR A 157 -21.56 2.38 -27.43
C TYR A 157 -20.05 2.26 -27.59
N ILE A 158 -19.59 1.16 -28.16
CA ILE A 158 -18.19 0.99 -28.51
C ILE A 158 -18.07 0.62 -29.99
N GLY A 159 -17.02 1.11 -30.65
CA GLY A 159 -16.76 0.77 -32.06
C GLY A 159 -16.73 -0.75 -32.26
N PHE A 160 -17.34 -1.24 -33.34
CA PHE A 160 -17.48 -2.67 -33.59
C PHE A 160 -16.19 -3.48 -33.46
N PRO A 161 -15.01 -3.07 -34.00
CA PRO A 161 -13.79 -3.85 -33.90
C PRO A 161 -13.41 -4.16 -32.45
N ARG A 162 -13.69 -3.24 -31.53
CA ARG A 162 -13.42 -3.42 -30.11
C ARG A 162 -14.52 -4.20 -29.42
N GLY A 163 -15.78 -3.87 -29.71
CA GLY A 163 -16.90 -4.51 -29.03
C GLY A 163 -17.04 -5.99 -29.35
N ILE A 164 -16.73 -6.41 -30.57
CA ILE A 164 -16.78 -7.83 -30.95
C ILE A 164 -15.72 -8.64 -30.18
N LEU A 165 -14.54 -8.07 -29.91
CA LEU A 165 -13.50 -8.74 -29.14
C LEU A 165 -13.91 -8.95 -27.68
N ILE A 166 -14.62 -7.98 -27.08
CA ILE A 166 -15.19 -8.12 -25.72
C ILE A 166 -16.16 -9.30 -25.68
N LEU A 167 -17.14 -9.32 -26.60
CA LEU A 167 -18.13 -10.39 -26.67
C LEU A 167 -17.49 -11.76 -26.94
N GLN A 168 -16.45 -11.80 -27.79
CA GLN A 168 -15.69 -13.02 -28.05
C GLN A 168 -14.93 -13.49 -26.80
N ALA A 169 -14.26 -12.60 -26.08
CA ALA A 169 -13.55 -12.92 -24.84
C ALA A 169 -14.53 -13.50 -23.79
N GLN A 170 -15.67 -12.84 -23.58
CA GLN A 170 -16.72 -13.30 -22.68
C GLN A 170 -17.28 -14.67 -23.08
N GLN A 171 -17.61 -14.86 -24.35
CA GLN A 171 -18.12 -16.13 -24.85
C GLN A 171 -17.10 -17.26 -24.64
N ARG A 172 -15.83 -17.02 -24.97
CA ARG A 172 -14.74 -18.01 -24.83
C ARG A 172 -14.52 -18.38 -23.37
N LEU A 173 -14.46 -17.39 -22.48
CA LEU A 173 -14.31 -17.59 -21.04
C LEU A 173 -15.44 -18.44 -20.47
N LEU A 174 -16.68 -18.05 -20.73
CA LEU A 174 -17.86 -18.77 -20.26
C LEU A 174 -17.89 -20.21 -20.81
N ARG A 175 -17.55 -20.41 -22.08
CA ARG A 175 -17.45 -21.74 -22.70
C ARG A 175 -16.36 -22.59 -22.03
N PHE A 176 -15.19 -22.01 -21.76
CA PHE A 176 -14.09 -22.69 -21.07
C PHE A 176 -14.51 -23.12 -19.66
N LEU A 177 -15.03 -22.20 -18.85
CA LEU A 177 -15.49 -22.46 -17.48
C LEU A 177 -16.51 -23.60 -17.44
N ARG A 178 -17.53 -23.54 -18.32
CA ARG A 178 -18.53 -24.59 -18.44
C ARG A 178 -17.89 -25.95 -18.75
N LYS A 179 -17.05 -26.02 -19.79
CA LYS A 179 -16.44 -27.29 -20.21
C LYS A 179 -15.54 -27.89 -19.12
N VAL A 180 -14.80 -27.07 -18.38
CA VAL A 180 -13.98 -27.55 -17.25
C VAL A 180 -14.87 -28.10 -16.14
N VAL A 181 -15.97 -27.41 -15.80
CA VAL A 181 -16.95 -27.92 -14.82
C VAL A 181 -17.53 -29.26 -15.30
N ASP A 182 -17.90 -29.38 -16.57
CA ASP A 182 -18.41 -30.63 -17.14
C ASP A 182 -17.38 -31.76 -16.98
N GLN A 183 -16.09 -31.52 -17.26
CA GLN A 183 -15.01 -32.48 -17.05
C GLN A 183 -14.81 -32.85 -15.57
N VAL A 184 -14.90 -31.88 -14.67
CA VAL A 184 -14.82 -32.11 -13.22
C VAL A 184 -15.96 -33.01 -12.74
N LEU A 185 -17.13 -32.93 -13.37
CA LEU A 185 -18.33 -33.67 -12.98
C LEU A 185 -18.50 -35.03 -13.70
N VAL A 186 -17.63 -35.38 -14.65
CA VAL A 186 -17.68 -36.69 -15.33
C VAL A 186 -17.82 -37.84 -14.33
N GLY A 187 -18.70 -38.80 -14.64
CA GLY A 187 -18.98 -39.97 -13.81
C GLY A 187 -19.88 -39.70 -12.60
N THR A 188 -20.81 -38.74 -12.70
CA THR A 188 -21.83 -38.48 -11.66
C THR A 188 -23.23 -38.77 -12.20
N ASN A 189 -24.02 -39.56 -11.46
CA ASN A 189 -25.40 -39.91 -11.85
C ASN A 189 -26.31 -38.70 -11.63
N GLY A 190 -27.04 -38.30 -12.67
CA GLY A 190 -27.74 -37.01 -12.81
C GLY A 190 -28.91 -36.71 -11.88
N ASN A 191 -29.00 -37.31 -10.68
CA ASN A 191 -30.06 -37.00 -9.71
C ASN A 191 -29.69 -35.76 -8.90
N TRP A 192 -29.92 -34.59 -9.49
CA TRP A 192 -29.59 -33.30 -8.89
C TRP A 192 -30.83 -32.65 -8.29
N ALA A 193 -30.93 -32.62 -6.97
CA ALA A 193 -32.00 -31.90 -6.27
C ALA A 193 -31.74 -30.37 -6.28
N PRO A 194 -32.73 -29.51 -6.58
CA PRO A 194 -32.58 -28.04 -6.67
C PRO A 194 -32.16 -27.29 -5.39
N GLY A 195 -31.79 -27.96 -4.29
CA GLY A 195 -31.59 -27.35 -2.97
C GLY A 195 -30.15 -27.03 -2.54
N GLN A 196 -29.12 -27.49 -3.25
CA GLN A 196 -27.70 -27.34 -2.84
C GLN A 196 -26.99 -26.08 -3.38
N ILE A 197 -27.77 -25.06 -3.78
CA ILE A 197 -27.32 -23.92 -4.61
C ILE A 197 -26.32 -22.99 -3.90
N ASN A 198 -26.13 -23.09 -2.59
CA ASN A 198 -25.39 -22.08 -1.81
C ASN A 198 -24.02 -22.48 -1.29
N ALA A 199 -23.42 -23.62 -1.65
CA ALA A 199 -22.14 -24.02 -1.03
C ALA A 199 -20.93 -23.17 -1.46
N ILE A 200 -20.79 -22.88 -2.76
CA ILE A 200 -19.72 -21.98 -3.26
C ILE A 200 -20.00 -20.56 -2.75
N ALA A 201 -21.24 -20.06 -2.89
CA ALA A 201 -21.63 -18.75 -2.39
C ALA A 201 -21.41 -18.59 -0.87
N LYS A 202 -21.81 -19.56 -0.04
CA LYS A 202 -21.54 -19.57 1.41
C LYS A 202 -20.05 -19.67 1.70
N ALA A 203 -19.28 -20.43 0.93
CA ALA A 203 -17.83 -20.47 1.06
C ALA A 203 -17.18 -19.12 0.66
N PHE A 204 -17.79 -18.34 -0.23
CA PHE A 204 -17.35 -16.97 -0.49
C PHE A 204 -17.79 -15.99 0.61
N GLU A 205 -19.03 -16.10 1.12
CA GLU A 205 -19.59 -15.24 2.18
C GLU A 205 -18.95 -15.48 3.56
N HIS A 206 -18.50 -16.71 3.86
CA HIS A 206 -17.85 -17.08 5.12
C HIS A 206 -16.33 -17.19 5.00
N GLY A 207 -15.78 -16.86 3.82
CA GLY A 207 -14.41 -17.20 3.42
C GLY A 207 -14.24 -18.71 3.22
N PHE A 208 -13.51 -19.15 2.19
CA PHE A 208 -13.22 -20.57 2.06
C PHE A 208 -12.49 -20.99 3.34
N GLY A 209 -13.15 -21.78 4.19
CA GLY A 209 -12.63 -22.11 5.51
C GLY A 209 -11.15 -22.50 5.43
N LYS A 210 -10.32 -21.86 6.27
CA LYS A 210 -8.86 -22.05 6.36
C LYS A 210 -8.48 -23.51 6.16
N VAL A 211 -8.03 -23.87 4.96
CA VAL A 211 -7.38 -25.15 4.72
C VAL A 211 -5.88 -24.91 4.93
N ASN A 212 -5.48 -24.98 6.20
CA ASN A 212 -4.10 -25.06 6.71
C ASN A 212 -3.33 -23.73 6.84
N GLU A 213 -2.40 -23.70 7.81
CA GLU A 213 -1.53 -22.58 8.20
C GLU A 213 -0.61 -22.05 7.08
N THR A 214 -0.63 -22.66 5.89
CA THR A 214 0.21 -22.31 4.74
C THR A 214 -0.58 -21.92 3.49
N SER A 215 -1.92 -21.87 3.55
CA SER A 215 -2.77 -21.41 2.43
C SER A 215 -3.36 -20.05 2.75
N SER A 216 -2.94 -19.00 2.04
CA SER A 216 -3.43 -17.63 2.19
C SER A 216 -4.84 -17.40 1.62
N ALA A 217 -5.67 -18.45 1.53
CA ALA A 217 -6.91 -18.41 0.79
C ALA A 217 -8.09 -17.93 1.64
N VAL A 218 -8.23 -16.60 1.81
CA VAL A 218 -9.51 -15.95 2.15
C VAL A 218 -9.49 -14.55 1.54
N GLU A 219 -10.16 -14.40 0.39
CA GLU A 219 -10.04 -13.24 -0.51
C GLU A 219 -8.63 -13.05 -1.07
N PHE A 220 -8.51 -12.76 -2.36
CA PHE A 220 -7.26 -12.21 -2.85
C PHE A 220 -6.97 -10.96 -2.03
N ALA A 221 -5.79 -10.91 -1.38
CA ALA A 221 -5.43 -9.86 -0.43
C ALA A 221 -5.80 -8.45 -0.94
N SER A 222 -5.68 -8.24 -2.25
CA SER A 222 -6.25 -7.10 -2.94
C SER A 222 -7.09 -7.51 -4.16
N PRO A 223 -8.37 -7.06 -4.25
CA PRO A 223 -9.18 -7.19 -5.47
C PRO A 223 -8.55 -6.51 -6.69
N TYR A 224 -7.76 -5.46 -6.46
CA TYR A 224 -7.04 -4.75 -7.53
C TYR A 224 -5.97 -5.61 -8.19
N LEU A 225 -5.20 -6.39 -7.43
CA LEU A 225 -4.17 -7.26 -8.02
C LEU A 225 -4.75 -8.50 -8.69
N ASN A 226 -5.99 -8.86 -8.34
CA ASN A 226 -6.63 -10.09 -8.76
C ASN A 226 -7.98 -9.81 -9.43
N GLN A 227 -8.06 -8.73 -10.21
CA GLN A 227 -9.28 -8.25 -10.86
C GLN A 227 -10.05 -9.36 -11.60
N PRO A 228 -9.41 -10.24 -12.41
CA PRO A 228 -10.15 -11.30 -13.13
C PRO A 228 -10.79 -12.34 -12.20
N PHE A 229 -10.27 -12.47 -10.98
CA PHE A 229 -10.66 -13.46 -9.99
C PHE A 229 -11.45 -12.86 -8.82
N SER A 230 -11.80 -11.58 -8.89
CA SER A 230 -12.53 -10.84 -7.85
C SER A 230 -13.90 -10.41 -8.38
N THR A 231 -14.67 -9.66 -7.59
CA THR A 231 -15.90 -9.03 -8.08
C THR A 231 -15.57 -8.06 -9.22
N PRO A 232 -16.51 -7.81 -10.17
CA PRO A 232 -16.29 -6.87 -11.25
C PRO A 232 -15.78 -5.53 -10.70
N PRO A 233 -14.67 -4.99 -11.23
CA PRO A 233 -14.23 -3.65 -10.89
C PRO A 233 -15.32 -2.63 -11.23
N VAL A 234 -15.61 -1.73 -10.29
CA VAL A 234 -16.59 -0.64 -10.47
C VAL A 234 -15.98 0.68 -10.02
N PHE A 235 -16.51 1.78 -10.55
CA PHE A 235 -16.28 3.09 -9.93
C PHE A 235 -17.01 3.12 -8.58
N ASP A 236 -16.25 3.35 -7.51
CA ASP A 236 -16.78 3.52 -6.16
C ASP A 236 -16.09 4.72 -5.51
N ILE A 237 -16.83 5.81 -5.36
CA ILE A 237 -16.32 7.06 -4.81
C ILE A 237 -15.95 6.93 -3.32
N GLN A 238 -16.65 6.09 -2.57
CA GLN A 238 -16.32 5.86 -1.16
C GLN A 238 -15.03 5.07 -1.04
N ALA A 239 -14.80 4.10 -1.93
CA ALA A 239 -13.52 3.41 -2.02
C ALA A 239 -12.38 4.36 -2.43
N LEU A 240 -12.59 5.31 -3.36
CA LEU A 240 -11.59 6.33 -3.72
C LEU A 240 -11.22 7.20 -2.52
N LEU A 241 -12.22 7.75 -1.82
CA LEU A 241 -12.01 8.57 -0.62
C LEU A 241 -11.29 7.76 0.46
N SER A 242 -11.74 6.51 0.67
CA SER A 242 -11.18 5.57 1.62
C SER A 242 -9.69 5.31 1.37
N ILE A 243 -9.27 5.15 0.10
CA ILE A 243 -7.84 4.97 -0.26
C ILE A 243 -7.08 6.28 -0.02
N ALA A 244 -7.58 7.41 -0.52
CA ALA A 244 -6.91 8.71 -0.42
C ALA A 244 -6.72 9.16 1.05
N GLN A 245 -7.77 9.07 1.87
CA GLN A 245 -7.72 9.43 3.28
C GLN A 245 -6.76 8.53 4.06
N SER A 246 -6.77 7.23 3.77
CA SER A 246 -5.85 6.28 4.42
C SER A 246 -4.40 6.64 4.13
N ARG A 247 -4.11 7.02 2.89
CA ARG A 247 -2.77 7.44 2.50
C ARG A 247 -2.42 8.79 3.11
N LEU A 248 -3.31 9.77 3.10
CA LEU A 248 -3.03 11.03 3.79
C LEU A 248 -2.72 10.79 5.27
N ASN A 249 -3.58 10.10 6.02
CA ASN A 249 -3.38 9.85 7.45
C ASN A 249 -2.05 9.14 7.72
N MET A 250 -1.68 8.19 6.85
CA MET A 250 -0.41 7.47 6.94
C MET A 250 0.79 8.40 6.75
N HIS A 251 0.72 9.33 5.79
CA HIS A 251 1.79 10.29 5.52
C HIS A 251 1.84 11.45 6.52
N GLU A 252 0.69 11.92 7.01
CA GLU A 252 0.63 12.86 8.14
C GLU A 252 1.23 12.24 9.40
N ASP A 253 0.89 10.99 9.72
CA ASP A 253 1.51 10.27 10.83
C ASP A 253 3.01 10.06 10.61
N HIS A 254 3.42 9.78 9.37
CA HIS A 254 4.83 9.67 9.00
C HIS A 254 5.57 10.98 9.28
N LEU A 255 5.07 12.08 8.73
CA LEU A 255 5.67 13.41 8.84
C LEU A 255 5.62 13.93 10.28
N TRP A 256 4.56 13.62 11.02
CA TRP A 256 4.46 13.86 12.45
C TRP A 256 5.53 13.09 13.24
N LEU A 257 5.72 11.80 12.96
CA LEU A 257 6.76 10.99 13.63
C LEU A 257 8.17 11.44 13.25
N LEU A 258 8.41 11.84 12.00
CA LEU A 258 9.71 12.40 11.58
C LEU A 258 10.07 13.67 12.36
N GLN A 259 9.07 14.42 12.84
CA GLN A 259 9.25 15.64 13.63
C GLN A 259 9.33 15.40 15.13
N THR A 260 8.64 14.36 15.63
CA THR A 260 8.41 14.16 17.08
C THR A 260 9.15 12.95 17.67
N ASP A 261 9.76 12.11 16.83
CA ASP A 261 10.46 10.90 17.25
C ASP A 261 11.86 10.79 16.60
N PRO A 262 12.93 11.16 17.33
CA PRO A 262 14.31 11.04 16.86
C PRO A 262 14.72 9.64 16.38
N ALA A 263 14.16 8.57 16.95
CA ALA A 263 14.46 7.21 16.51
C ALA A 263 13.79 6.89 15.17
N TYR A 264 12.60 7.44 14.93
CA TYR A 264 11.87 7.32 13.68
C TYR A 264 12.51 8.15 12.55
N THR A 265 12.90 9.40 12.82
CA THR A 265 13.57 10.28 11.82
C THR A 265 14.86 9.68 11.30
N ARG A 266 15.67 9.06 12.18
CA ARG A 266 16.92 8.40 11.77
C ARG A 266 16.69 7.20 10.85
N ARG A 267 15.45 6.71 10.76
CA ARG A 267 15.09 5.53 9.99
C ARG A 267 14.42 5.86 8.65
N TYR A 268 13.71 6.98 8.54
CA TYR A 268 12.89 7.26 7.36
C TYR A 268 12.93 8.73 6.89
N ILE A 269 12.64 8.96 5.61
CA ILE A 269 12.29 10.25 4.99
C ILE A 269 11.34 9.93 3.81
N SER A 270 10.10 10.46 3.75
CA SER A 270 9.16 10.25 2.61
C SER A 270 8.20 11.44 2.33
N HIS A 271 7.48 11.39 1.19
CA HIS A 271 6.69 12.48 0.55
C HIS A 271 5.25 12.64 1.08
N SER A 272 4.47 13.67 0.67
CA SER A 272 3.07 13.93 1.13
C SER A 272 1.97 13.50 0.13
N TRP A 273 0.74 13.26 0.62
CA TRP A 273 -0.46 12.84 -0.14
C TRP A 273 -1.62 13.86 -0.14
N GLU A 274 -1.47 15.00 0.52
CA GLU A 274 -2.53 16.01 0.74
C GLU A 274 -3.26 16.41 -0.54
N SER A 275 -2.52 16.68 -1.62
CA SER A 275 -3.08 17.15 -2.88
C SER A 275 -4.06 16.17 -3.52
N ILE A 276 -3.85 14.86 -3.35
CA ILE A 276 -4.76 13.83 -3.89
C ILE A 276 -6.06 13.80 -3.08
N LEU A 277 -5.98 13.90 -1.75
CA LEU A 277 -7.18 13.88 -0.90
C LEU A 277 -8.09 15.06 -1.21
N GLU A 278 -7.54 16.27 -1.31
CA GLU A 278 -8.34 17.47 -1.60
C GLU A 278 -9.11 17.36 -2.92
N GLU A 279 -8.48 16.80 -3.96
CA GLU A 279 -9.13 16.63 -5.25
C GLU A 279 -10.22 15.54 -5.19
N VAL A 280 -10.01 14.47 -4.42
CA VAL A 280 -11.04 13.43 -4.19
C VAL A 280 -12.22 13.97 -3.39
N LEU A 281 -11.98 14.78 -2.35
CA LEU A 281 -13.04 15.44 -1.57
C LEU A 281 -13.88 16.37 -2.45
N LYS A 282 -13.23 17.12 -3.35
CA LYS A 282 -13.94 17.96 -4.33
C LYS A 282 -14.81 17.14 -5.27
N VAL A 283 -14.32 16.02 -5.79
CA VAL A 283 -15.13 15.09 -6.61
C VAL A 283 -16.33 14.56 -5.82
N GLN A 284 -16.15 14.24 -4.53
CA GLN A 284 -17.24 13.81 -3.64
C GLN A 284 -18.31 14.89 -3.46
N ASP A 285 -17.91 16.12 -3.14
CA ASP A 285 -18.85 17.23 -2.93
C ASP A 285 -19.70 17.51 -4.18
N VAL A 286 -19.09 17.43 -5.37
CA VAL A 286 -19.81 17.61 -6.63
C VAL A 286 -20.68 16.39 -6.92
N HIS A 287 -20.18 15.17 -6.72
CA HIS A 287 -20.96 13.95 -6.90
C HIS A 287 -22.24 13.95 -6.06
N LEU A 288 -22.16 14.32 -4.77
CA LEU A 288 -23.32 14.37 -3.88
C LEU A 288 -24.42 15.32 -4.37
N LYS A 289 -24.05 16.41 -5.06
CA LYS A 289 -25.00 17.38 -5.64
C LYS A 289 -25.70 16.84 -6.90
N PHE A 290 -25.02 16.01 -7.68
CA PHE A 290 -25.51 15.54 -8.98
C PHE A 290 -25.93 14.06 -8.99
N LYS A 291 -25.75 13.31 -7.89
CA LYS A 291 -26.00 11.85 -7.82
C LYS A 291 -27.38 11.40 -8.31
N ASN A 292 -28.41 12.25 -8.15
CA ASN A 292 -29.79 11.93 -8.53
C ASN A 292 -30.12 12.28 -10.00
N VAL A 293 -29.17 12.89 -10.71
CA VAL A 293 -29.34 13.42 -12.08
C VAL A 293 -28.34 12.76 -13.05
N ILE A 294 -27.37 11.98 -12.54
CA ILE A 294 -26.41 11.26 -13.37
C ILE A 294 -27.05 9.94 -13.81
N HIS A 295 -27.33 9.83 -15.11
CA HIS A 295 -27.76 8.61 -15.76
C HIS A 295 -26.64 8.08 -16.66
N SER A 296 -26.47 6.75 -16.70
CA SER A 296 -25.38 6.12 -17.46
C SER A 296 -25.43 6.46 -18.96
N ASP A 297 -26.61 6.76 -19.48
CA ASP A 297 -26.89 7.01 -20.89
C ASP A 297 -26.84 8.49 -21.28
N GLU A 298 -26.66 9.41 -20.33
CA GLU A 298 -26.57 10.85 -20.57
C GLU A 298 -25.14 11.38 -20.34
N PRO A 299 -24.71 12.49 -20.96
CA PRO A 299 -23.41 13.10 -20.69
C PRO A 299 -23.31 13.62 -19.23
N LEU A 300 -22.10 13.64 -18.67
CA LEU A 300 -21.90 14.17 -17.32
C LEU A 300 -22.26 15.66 -17.25
N PRO A 301 -22.86 16.13 -16.15
CA PRO A 301 -22.91 17.55 -15.84
C PRO A 301 -21.51 18.14 -15.84
N GLU A 302 -21.32 19.25 -16.55
CA GLU A 302 -20.00 19.87 -16.78
C GLU A 302 -19.17 20.08 -15.49
N PRO A 303 -19.73 20.53 -14.34
CA PRO A 303 -18.96 20.68 -13.11
C PRO A 303 -18.42 19.34 -12.56
N TYR A 304 -19.17 18.25 -12.75
CA TYR A 304 -18.79 16.93 -12.28
C TYR A 304 -17.77 16.27 -13.21
N GLU A 305 -17.97 16.37 -14.53
CA GLU A 305 -17.00 15.92 -15.54
C GLU A 305 -15.64 16.58 -15.32
N ARG A 306 -15.66 17.90 -15.09
CA ARG A 306 -14.45 18.68 -14.86
C ARG A 306 -13.70 18.22 -13.60
N ALA A 307 -14.39 18.01 -12.48
CA ALA A 307 -13.76 17.52 -11.26
C ALA A 307 -13.15 16.11 -11.43
N LEU A 308 -13.85 15.21 -12.14
CA LEU A 308 -13.34 13.86 -12.44
C LEU A 308 -12.09 13.89 -13.35
N ALA A 309 -12.12 14.69 -14.42
CA ALA A 309 -10.98 14.83 -15.33
C ALA A 309 -9.75 15.44 -14.63
N SER A 310 -9.98 16.37 -13.69
CA SER A 310 -8.94 16.97 -12.85
C SER A 310 -8.32 15.96 -11.88
N LEU A 311 -9.12 15.09 -11.26
CA LEU A 311 -8.59 13.99 -10.46
C LEU A 311 -7.78 13.01 -11.33
N GLU A 312 -8.29 12.61 -12.50
CA GLU A 312 -7.60 11.70 -13.42
C GLU A 312 -6.22 12.24 -13.82
N ALA A 313 -6.14 13.51 -14.20
CA ALA A 313 -4.87 14.12 -14.60
C ALA A 313 -3.89 14.29 -13.43
N LEU A 314 -4.38 14.62 -12.22
CA LEU A 314 -3.53 14.67 -11.03
C LEU A 314 -2.94 13.29 -10.70
N LEU A 315 -3.74 12.23 -10.76
CA LEU A 315 -3.26 10.85 -10.53
C LEU A 315 -2.21 10.45 -11.56
N ASN A 316 -2.42 10.76 -12.84
CA ASN A 316 -1.42 10.52 -13.91
C ASN A 316 -0.10 11.27 -13.65
N HIS A 317 -0.16 12.54 -13.23
CA HIS A 317 1.03 13.31 -12.89
C HIS A 317 1.78 12.70 -11.69
N GLN A 318 1.06 12.24 -10.67
CA GLN A 318 1.64 11.60 -9.49
C GLN A 318 2.30 10.26 -9.82
N ILE A 319 1.72 9.46 -10.73
CA ILE A 319 2.34 8.24 -11.27
C ILE A 319 3.67 8.59 -11.94
N GLU A 320 3.69 9.60 -12.80
CA GLU A 320 4.91 9.99 -13.51
C GLU A 320 5.99 10.49 -12.54
N TYR A 321 5.63 11.37 -11.60
CA TYR A 321 6.53 11.90 -10.59
C TYR A 321 7.15 10.79 -9.73
N ARG A 322 6.32 9.89 -9.18
CA ARG A 322 6.78 8.79 -8.32
C ARG A 322 7.56 7.74 -9.08
N SER A 323 7.17 7.42 -10.31
CA SER A 323 7.94 6.55 -11.21
C SER A 323 9.35 7.09 -11.43
N LYS A 324 9.47 8.40 -11.73
CA LYS A 324 10.77 9.09 -11.87
C LYS A 324 11.57 9.04 -10.56
N TYR A 325 10.93 9.24 -9.41
CA TYR A 325 11.58 9.14 -8.10
C TYR A 325 12.12 7.74 -7.81
N ILE A 326 11.28 6.70 -7.96
CA ILE A 326 11.66 5.30 -7.75
C ILE A 326 12.82 4.91 -8.68
N LYS A 327 12.75 5.29 -9.96
CA LYS A 327 13.82 5.03 -10.95
C LYS A 327 15.17 5.65 -10.52
N ARG A 328 15.14 6.83 -9.89
CA ARG A 328 16.36 7.48 -9.34
C ARG A 328 16.84 6.84 -8.05
N LEU A 329 15.92 6.33 -7.24
CA LEU A 329 16.22 5.73 -5.95
C LEU A 329 16.86 4.34 -6.12
N LEU A 330 16.37 3.55 -7.06
CA LEU A 330 16.74 2.14 -7.29
C LEU A 330 18.27 1.87 -7.27
N PRO A 331 19.13 2.63 -7.98
CA PRO A 331 20.58 2.39 -7.98
C PRO A 331 21.24 2.55 -6.61
N PHE A 332 20.68 3.39 -5.74
CA PHE A 332 21.25 3.66 -4.42
C PHE A 332 20.76 2.66 -3.36
N ARG A 333 19.92 1.69 -3.73
CA ARG A 333 19.38 0.71 -2.79
C ARG A 333 20.28 -0.53 -2.73
N PRO A 334 20.54 -1.07 -1.52
CA PRO A 334 21.49 -2.17 -1.35
C PRO A 334 21.22 -3.40 -2.22
N GLY A 335 19.94 -3.71 -2.51
CA GLY A 335 19.55 -4.86 -3.32
C GLY A 335 19.86 -4.77 -4.81
N PHE A 336 20.12 -3.57 -5.33
CA PHE A 336 20.31 -3.31 -6.77
C PHE A 336 21.58 -2.52 -7.08
N HIS A 337 22.27 -1.97 -6.08
CA HIS A 337 23.45 -1.13 -6.23
C HIS A 337 24.55 -1.77 -7.09
N GLN A 338 24.76 -3.08 -6.94
CA GLN A 338 25.71 -3.88 -7.67
C GLN A 338 25.45 -3.91 -9.19
N ASN A 339 24.25 -3.57 -9.65
CA ASN A 339 23.90 -3.51 -11.07
C ASN A 339 24.36 -2.20 -11.72
N PHE A 340 24.89 -1.24 -10.96
CA PHE A 340 25.23 0.10 -11.42
C PHE A 340 26.67 0.50 -11.13
N LYS A 341 27.26 1.25 -12.05
CA LYS A 341 28.48 2.03 -11.88
C LYS A 341 28.12 3.49 -11.65
N PHE A 342 28.73 4.12 -10.65
CA PHE A 342 28.51 5.53 -10.34
C PHE A 342 29.61 6.37 -10.98
N THR A 343 29.19 7.27 -11.88
CA THR A 343 30.10 8.17 -12.58
C THR A 343 29.84 9.59 -12.12
N ASN A 344 30.86 10.24 -11.57
CA ASN A 344 30.76 11.64 -11.17
C ASN A 344 30.87 12.55 -12.39
N PHE A 345 30.05 13.59 -12.46
CA PHE A 345 30.15 14.61 -13.49
C PHE A 345 29.91 16.01 -12.90
N SER A 346 30.54 17.00 -13.52
CA SER A 346 30.33 18.40 -13.17
C SER A 346 28.99 18.86 -13.74
N ARG A 347 28.13 19.40 -12.89
CA ARG A 347 26.82 19.96 -13.25
C ARG A 347 26.72 21.37 -12.71
N LEU A 348 26.80 22.37 -13.60
CA LEU A 348 26.95 23.77 -13.24
C LEU A 348 28.12 23.96 -12.26
N GLN A 349 27.87 24.47 -11.04
CA GLN A 349 28.83 24.64 -9.95
C GLN A 349 28.78 23.50 -8.90
N SER A 350 28.17 22.36 -9.24
CA SER A 350 27.99 21.21 -8.33
C SER A 350 28.56 19.92 -8.91
N MET A 351 28.82 18.93 -8.06
CA MET A 351 29.09 17.56 -8.49
C MET A 351 27.82 16.74 -8.43
N ALA A 352 27.49 16.06 -9.53
CA ALA A 352 26.39 15.11 -9.60
C ALA A 352 26.92 13.69 -9.84
N VAL A 353 26.20 12.69 -9.33
CA VAL A 353 26.53 11.27 -9.49
C VAL A 353 25.53 10.66 -10.46
N LEU A 354 26.01 10.13 -11.59
CA LEU A 354 25.19 9.41 -12.56
C LEU A 354 25.35 7.89 -12.36
N PRO A 355 24.30 7.17 -11.98
CA PRO A 355 24.30 5.71 -12.05
C PRO A 355 24.16 5.24 -13.51
N VAL A 356 25.05 4.35 -13.94
CA VAL A 356 25.06 3.71 -15.27
C VAL A 356 25.01 2.20 -15.08
N ARG A 357 24.04 1.50 -15.69
CA ARG A 357 23.92 0.04 -15.54
C ARG A 357 25.12 -0.70 -16.13
N LEU A 358 25.55 -1.77 -15.45
CA LEU A 358 26.68 -2.61 -15.85
C LEU A 358 26.30 -3.68 -16.87
N ASP A 359 25.09 -4.22 -16.79
CA ASP A 359 24.67 -5.41 -17.54
C ASP A 359 24.46 -5.18 -19.03
N LYS A 360 24.54 -3.92 -19.52
CA LYS A 360 24.30 -3.50 -20.91
C LYS A 360 23.03 -4.16 -21.50
N ALA A 361 22.10 -4.63 -20.67
CA ALA A 361 20.99 -5.48 -21.09
C ALA A 361 20.14 -4.69 -22.09
N PRO A 362 20.04 -5.15 -23.35
CA PRO A 362 19.47 -4.36 -24.43
C PRO A 362 17.94 -4.22 -24.33
N SER A 363 17.25 -5.08 -23.56
CA SER A 363 15.78 -5.05 -23.43
C SER A 363 15.28 -5.59 -22.07
N LEU A 364 14.11 -5.12 -21.60
CA LEU A 364 13.45 -5.58 -20.36
C LEU A 364 13.14 -7.09 -20.32
N PRO A 365 12.74 -7.78 -21.40
CA PRO A 365 12.42 -9.21 -21.34
C PRO A 365 13.59 -10.11 -20.99
N GLU A 366 14.82 -9.79 -21.45
CA GLU A 366 16.00 -10.53 -20.99
C GLU A 366 16.20 -10.38 -19.48
N VAL A 367 15.88 -9.20 -18.94
CA VAL A 367 15.96 -8.93 -17.51
C VAL A 367 14.88 -9.72 -16.79
N PHE A 368 13.67 -9.90 -17.35
CA PHE A 368 12.62 -10.70 -16.72
C PHE A 368 13.07 -12.14 -16.43
N PHE A 369 13.70 -12.81 -17.40
CA PHE A 369 14.15 -14.19 -17.23
C PHE A 369 15.45 -14.33 -16.42
N LYS A 370 16.28 -13.28 -16.36
CA LYS A 370 17.51 -13.26 -15.54
C LYS A 370 17.25 -12.85 -14.09
N ASP A 371 16.35 -11.88 -13.91
CA ASP A 371 16.09 -11.15 -12.67
C ASP A 371 14.67 -10.57 -12.71
N GLU A 372 13.68 -11.44 -12.48
CA GLU A 372 12.24 -11.11 -12.51
C GLU A 372 11.90 -9.91 -11.63
N LEU A 373 12.52 -9.82 -10.44
CA LEU A 373 12.31 -8.73 -9.51
C LEU A 373 12.83 -7.40 -10.09
N ASP A 374 14.07 -7.33 -10.56
CA ASP A 374 14.62 -6.10 -11.18
C ASP A 374 13.79 -5.67 -12.39
N CYS A 375 13.39 -6.62 -13.25
CA CYS A 375 12.53 -6.32 -14.39
C CYS A 375 11.19 -5.71 -13.94
N CYS A 376 10.50 -6.36 -12.99
CA CYS A 376 9.20 -5.93 -12.53
C CYS A 376 9.24 -4.54 -11.91
N LEU A 377 10.21 -4.27 -11.03
CA LEU A 377 10.36 -2.96 -10.38
C LEU A 377 10.68 -1.85 -11.38
N ARG A 378 11.48 -2.14 -12.41
CA ARG A 378 11.81 -1.19 -13.47
C ARG A 378 10.62 -0.86 -14.36
N THR A 379 9.86 -1.88 -14.78
CA THR A 379 8.64 -1.68 -15.57
C THR A 379 7.61 -0.87 -14.77
N LEU A 380 7.42 -1.17 -13.48
CA LEU A 380 6.56 -0.40 -12.59
C LEU A 380 7.04 1.05 -12.43
N ALA A 381 8.36 1.29 -12.38
CA ALA A 381 8.95 2.64 -12.34
C ALA A 381 8.96 3.37 -13.70
N GLY A 382 8.24 2.86 -14.71
CA GLY A 382 8.10 3.48 -16.02
C GLY A 382 9.35 3.37 -16.90
N ASP A 383 10.31 2.50 -16.57
CA ASP A 383 11.48 2.20 -17.41
C ASP A 383 11.09 1.33 -18.61
N ASN A 384 10.22 1.83 -19.49
CA ASN A 384 9.74 1.10 -20.67
C ASN A 384 10.80 1.13 -21.78
N VAL A 385 11.82 0.28 -21.65
CA VAL A 385 12.70 -0.09 -22.77
C VAL A 385 12.00 -1.19 -23.56
N ASP A 386 10.87 -0.87 -24.17
CA ASP A 386 10.35 -1.70 -25.25
C ASP A 386 11.17 -1.34 -26.50
N PRO A 387 11.99 -2.26 -27.04
CA PRO A 387 12.72 -1.99 -28.28
C PRO A 387 11.78 -1.62 -29.43
N VAL A 388 10.49 -1.97 -29.37
CA VAL A 388 9.45 -1.59 -30.35
C VAL A 388 9.09 -0.11 -30.31
N LYS A 389 9.40 0.61 -29.22
CA LYS A 389 9.17 2.06 -29.13
C LYS A 389 9.97 2.85 -30.20
N ALA A 390 11.06 2.26 -30.68
CA ALA A 390 11.85 2.79 -31.81
C ALA A 390 11.21 2.53 -33.19
N TRP A 391 10.30 1.55 -33.30
CA TRP A 391 9.70 1.09 -34.56
C TRP A 391 8.24 1.54 -34.73
N ILE A 392 7.53 1.85 -33.64
CA ILE A 392 6.17 2.41 -33.67
C ILE A 392 6.13 3.69 -32.81
N PRO A 393 6.36 4.87 -33.41
CA PRO A 393 6.18 6.14 -32.71
C PRO A 393 4.73 6.23 -32.18
N ASN A 394 4.58 6.53 -30.89
CA ASN A 394 3.31 6.67 -30.15
C ASN A 394 2.63 5.38 -29.65
N ALA A 395 3.16 4.18 -29.92
CA ALA A 395 2.72 2.99 -29.22
C ALA A 395 3.51 2.84 -27.90
N THR A 396 3.08 3.53 -26.85
CA THR A 396 3.34 3.03 -25.50
C THR A 396 2.22 2.05 -25.18
N PRO A 397 2.40 0.72 -25.35
CA PRO A 397 1.42 -0.21 -24.82
C PRO A 397 1.27 0.09 -23.33
N GLN A 398 0.09 0.57 -22.93
CA GLN A 398 -0.22 0.80 -21.53
C GLN A 398 -0.15 -0.56 -20.85
N HIS A 399 0.93 -0.82 -20.11
CA HIS A 399 1.01 -2.02 -19.31
C HIS A 399 -0.14 -1.98 -18.30
N ASN A 400 -0.84 -3.09 -18.16
CA ASN A 400 -1.81 -3.23 -17.07
C ASN A 400 -1.01 -3.29 -15.76
N HIS A 401 -1.01 -2.19 -15.00
CA HIS A 401 -0.22 -2.07 -13.77
C HIS A 401 -0.72 -3.03 -12.68
N ALA A 402 -2.02 -3.35 -12.68
CA ALA A 402 -2.56 -4.38 -11.79
C ALA A 402 -1.87 -5.73 -12.02
N THR A 403 -1.67 -6.11 -13.29
CA THR A 403 -0.92 -7.32 -13.67
C THR A 403 0.53 -7.27 -13.17
N LEU A 404 1.22 -6.14 -13.33
CA LEU A 404 2.61 -5.98 -12.88
C LEU A 404 2.74 -6.06 -11.35
N PHE A 405 1.85 -5.42 -10.60
CA PHE A 405 1.84 -5.54 -9.14
C PHE A 405 1.46 -6.97 -8.69
N ALA A 406 0.65 -7.69 -9.46
CA ALA A 406 0.37 -9.09 -9.21
C ALA A 406 1.59 -10.00 -9.44
N VAL A 407 2.41 -9.72 -10.47
CA VAL A 407 3.73 -10.37 -10.67
C VAL A 407 4.60 -10.16 -9.43
N LEU A 408 4.74 -8.92 -8.98
CA LEU A 408 5.55 -8.59 -7.80
C LEU A 408 5.06 -9.32 -6.54
N ASP A 409 3.75 -9.30 -6.27
CA ASP A 409 3.19 -9.94 -5.08
C ASP A 409 3.36 -11.46 -5.11
N GLU A 410 3.14 -12.09 -6.27
CA GLU A 410 3.30 -13.52 -6.46
C GLU A 410 4.76 -13.95 -6.33
N HIS A 411 5.69 -13.23 -6.98
CA HIS A 411 7.13 -13.45 -6.86
C HIS A 411 7.58 -13.38 -5.40
N LEU A 412 7.24 -12.30 -4.68
CA LEU A 412 7.60 -12.16 -3.26
C LEU A 412 6.98 -13.25 -2.39
N THR A 413 5.75 -13.66 -2.69
CA THR A 413 5.05 -14.74 -1.96
C THR A 413 5.69 -16.09 -2.20
N GLN A 414 6.08 -16.38 -3.43
CA GLN A 414 6.82 -17.58 -3.80
C GLN A 414 8.20 -17.61 -3.15
N CYS A 415 8.98 -16.53 -3.22
CA CYS A 415 10.27 -16.40 -2.56
C CYS A 415 10.16 -16.65 -1.04
N ARG A 416 9.12 -16.12 -0.39
CA ARG A 416 8.85 -16.38 1.03
C ARG A 416 8.55 -17.86 1.30
N ARG A 417 7.72 -18.49 0.47
CA ARG A 417 7.36 -19.92 0.57
C ARG A 417 8.58 -20.82 0.41
N GLU A 418 9.48 -20.46 -0.50
CA GLU A 418 10.73 -21.18 -0.78
C GLU A 418 11.87 -20.86 0.19
N GLY A 419 11.68 -19.90 1.10
CA GLY A 419 12.70 -19.48 2.06
C GLY A 419 13.84 -18.63 1.47
N ARG A 420 13.68 -18.07 0.26
CA ARG A 420 14.64 -17.20 -0.43
C ARG A 420 14.69 -15.79 0.19
N LYS A 421 15.20 -15.70 1.43
CA LYS A 421 15.19 -14.46 2.23
C LYS A 421 16.01 -13.33 1.62
N GLU A 422 17.14 -13.65 0.99
CA GLU A 422 18.02 -12.66 0.34
C GLU A 422 17.32 -11.99 -0.84
N GLU A 423 16.59 -12.77 -1.65
CA GLU A 423 15.80 -12.26 -2.77
C GLU A 423 14.69 -11.32 -2.30
N VAL A 424 13.96 -11.73 -1.25
CA VAL A 424 12.94 -10.86 -0.62
C VAL A 424 13.56 -9.57 -0.07
N ALA A 425 14.80 -9.63 0.45
CA ALA A 425 15.51 -8.49 1.01
C ALA A 425 16.06 -7.49 -0.02
N ARG A 426 16.10 -7.85 -1.31
CA ARG A 426 16.47 -6.91 -2.38
C ARG A 426 15.47 -5.77 -2.50
N LEU A 427 14.19 -6.06 -2.32
CA LEU A 427 13.17 -5.04 -2.10
C LEU A 427 13.21 -4.63 -0.63
N ASP A 428 13.80 -3.48 -0.32
CA ASP A 428 13.84 -3.00 1.05
C ASP A 428 12.56 -2.25 1.46
N GLU A 429 12.45 -1.90 2.75
CA GLU A 429 11.28 -1.23 3.33
C GLU A 429 10.92 0.08 2.61
N VAL A 430 11.91 0.86 2.16
CA VAL A 430 11.69 2.14 1.48
C VAL A 430 11.12 1.91 0.10
N LEU A 431 11.75 1.03 -0.69
CA LEU A 431 11.23 0.71 -2.03
C LEU A 431 9.82 0.13 -1.93
N TYR A 432 9.57 -0.80 -1.01
CA TYR A 432 8.26 -1.44 -0.92
C TYR A 432 7.16 -0.46 -0.51
N SER A 433 7.49 0.54 0.34
CA SER A 433 6.58 1.63 0.65
C SER A 433 6.24 2.47 -0.58
N GLU A 434 7.23 2.87 -1.37
CA GLU A 434 7.01 3.67 -2.58
C GLU A 434 6.21 2.90 -3.65
N PHE A 435 6.46 1.61 -3.84
CA PHE A 435 5.64 0.77 -4.73
C PHE A 435 4.22 0.57 -4.18
N SER A 436 4.04 0.52 -2.86
CA SER A 436 2.71 0.46 -2.22
C SER A 436 1.89 1.74 -2.43
N ASP A 437 2.56 2.87 -2.54
CA ASP A 437 1.94 4.16 -2.89
C ASP A 437 1.57 4.19 -4.37
N LEU A 438 2.51 3.79 -5.24
CA LEU A 438 2.29 3.71 -6.67
C LEU A 438 1.09 2.79 -7.01
N ALA A 439 0.99 1.63 -6.34
CA ALA A 439 -0.14 0.72 -6.51
C ALA A 439 -1.49 1.33 -6.11
N ALA A 440 -1.53 2.11 -5.04
CA ALA A 440 -2.76 2.80 -4.63
C ALA A 440 -3.19 3.85 -5.66
N ILE A 441 -2.25 4.59 -6.24
CA ILE A 441 -2.55 5.59 -7.28
C ILE A 441 -3.08 4.92 -8.55
N HIS A 442 -2.45 3.82 -9.00
CA HIS A 442 -2.96 3.06 -10.14
C HIS A 442 -4.32 2.42 -9.87
N GLN A 443 -4.59 1.94 -8.64
CA GLN A 443 -5.92 1.46 -8.26
C GLN A 443 -6.97 2.57 -8.39
N MET A 444 -6.67 3.76 -7.88
CA MET A 444 -7.57 4.90 -7.98
C MET A 444 -7.80 5.30 -9.45
N LEU A 445 -6.75 5.30 -10.27
CA LEU A 445 -6.85 5.61 -11.70
C LEU A 445 -7.74 4.59 -12.44
N ASP A 446 -7.54 3.29 -12.21
CA ASP A 446 -8.38 2.24 -12.78
C ASP A 446 -9.85 2.44 -12.38
N MET A 447 -10.11 2.76 -11.11
CA MET A 447 -11.46 3.05 -10.63
C MET A 447 -12.11 4.25 -11.31
N VAL A 448 -11.39 5.36 -11.47
CA VAL A 448 -11.89 6.55 -12.20
C VAL A 448 -12.19 6.20 -13.66
N GLY A 449 -11.33 5.41 -14.32
CA GLY A 449 -11.56 4.94 -15.69
C GLY A 449 -12.80 4.06 -15.86
N LEU A 450 -13.28 3.44 -14.78
CA LEU A 450 -14.51 2.64 -14.75
C LEU A 450 -15.79 3.49 -14.62
N HIS A 451 -15.70 4.80 -14.38
CA HIS A 451 -16.87 5.67 -14.30
C HIS A 451 -17.66 5.66 -15.62
N ARG A 452 -19.00 5.62 -15.54
CA ARG A 452 -19.91 5.70 -16.69
C ARG A 452 -20.99 6.76 -16.44
N PRO A 453 -21.23 7.68 -17.39
CA PRO A 453 -20.47 7.92 -18.63
C PRO A 453 -18.98 8.26 -18.38
N HIS A 454 -18.11 7.93 -19.33
CA HIS A 454 -16.67 8.22 -19.22
C HIS A 454 -16.39 9.72 -19.40
N CYS A 455 -15.41 10.27 -18.67
CA CYS A 455 -15.00 11.67 -18.83
C CYS A 455 -14.07 11.82 -20.04
N ALA A 456 -14.15 12.96 -20.73
CA ALA A 456 -13.19 13.27 -21.78
C ALA A 456 -11.79 13.50 -21.18
N GLN A 457 -10.75 12.91 -21.77
CA GLN A 457 -9.37 13.20 -21.40
C GLN A 457 -9.06 14.69 -21.65
N ARG A 458 -8.47 15.35 -20.65
CA ARG A 458 -8.05 16.75 -20.72
C ARG A 458 -6.53 16.85 -20.55
N GLY A 459 -5.89 17.70 -21.34
CA GLY A 459 -4.45 17.95 -21.21
C GLY A 459 -4.11 18.82 -20.00
N LEU A 460 -2.92 18.63 -19.42
CA LEU A 460 -2.45 19.36 -18.23
C LEU A 460 -2.55 20.89 -18.36
N GLU A 461 -2.25 21.43 -19.54
CA GLU A 461 -2.27 22.88 -19.81
C GLU A 461 -3.70 23.47 -19.73
N GLY A 462 -4.69 22.76 -20.30
CA GLY A 462 -6.08 23.19 -20.25
C GLY A 462 -6.68 23.09 -18.85
N ILE A 463 -6.32 22.02 -18.11
CA ILE A 463 -6.79 21.82 -16.72
C ILE A 463 -6.17 22.85 -15.78
N GLY A 464 -4.87 23.14 -15.93
CA GLY A 464 -4.17 24.13 -15.12
C GLY A 464 -4.78 25.54 -15.21
N ILE A 465 -5.41 25.89 -16.33
CA ILE A 465 -6.12 27.16 -16.49
C ILE A 465 -7.48 27.15 -15.77
N SER A 466 -8.22 26.05 -15.82
CA SER A 466 -9.58 25.98 -15.28
C SER A 466 -9.64 25.60 -13.80
N GLU A 467 -8.60 24.94 -13.28
CA GLU A 467 -8.58 24.37 -11.92
C GLU A 467 -7.73 25.16 -10.94
N THR A 468 -8.30 25.35 -9.75
CA THR A 468 -7.72 26.21 -8.72
C THR A 468 -7.47 25.50 -7.40
N SER A 469 -7.61 24.18 -7.30
CA SER A 469 -7.32 23.44 -6.05
C SER A 469 -5.82 23.42 -5.73
N LYS A 470 -5.43 23.04 -4.48
CA LYS A 470 -4.02 23.08 -4.04
C LYS A 470 -3.13 22.28 -4.97
N GLY A 471 -3.50 21.05 -5.34
CA GLY A 471 -2.72 20.22 -6.28
C GLY A 471 -2.42 20.92 -7.60
N TRP A 472 -3.43 21.55 -8.22
CA TRP A 472 -3.28 22.27 -9.49
C TRP A 472 -2.48 23.56 -9.35
N ARG A 473 -2.69 24.33 -8.27
CA ARG A 473 -1.84 25.50 -7.97
C ARG A 473 -0.37 25.09 -7.87
N TYR A 474 -0.08 23.94 -7.24
CA TYR A 474 1.29 23.45 -7.05
C TYR A 474 1.94 22.97 -8.34
N ILE A 475 1.17 22.27 -9.20
CA ILE A 475 1.62 21.86 -10.54
C ILE A 475 1.91 23.10 -11.40
N ASN A 476 0.96 24.04 -11.49
CA ASN A 476 1.08 25.25 -12.30
C ASN A 476 2.25 26.15 -11.88
N LYS A 477 2.55 26.18 -10.59
CA LYS A 477 3.70 26.91 -10.04
C LYS A 477 5.00 26.12 -10.10
N HIS A 478 5.01 24.93 -10.72
CA HIS A 478 6.17 24.07 -10.88
C HIS A 478 6.85 23.69 -9.55
N PHE A 479 6.06 23.52 -8.48
CA PHE A 479 6.58 23.18 -7.15
C PHE A 479 7.29 21.82 -7.14
N PHE A 480 6.66 20.79 -7.73
CA PHE A 480 7.24 19.45 -7.79
C PHE A 480 8.48 19.36 -8.72
N ALA A 481 8.69 20.36 -9.57
CA ALA A 481 9.87 20.47 -10.42
C ALA A 481 11.09 21.11 -9.73
N GLN A 482 10.97 21.52 -8.45
CA GLN A 482 12.05 22.15 -7.68
C GLN A 482 13.10 21.16 -7.13
N ASP A 483 12.90 19.85 -7.32
CA ASP A 483 13.83 18.78 -6.92
C ASP A 483 15.25 19.00 -7.50
N SER A 484 16.27 18.61 -6.74
CA SER A 484 17.69 18.67 -7.10
C SER A 484 18.07 17.67 -8.21
N LEU A 485 17.34 16.56 -8.30
CA LEU A 485 17.56 15.52 -9.31
C LEU A 485 16.70 15.82 -10.54
N ARG A 486 17.26 16.41 -11.62
CA ARG A 486 16.51 16.64 -12.88
C ARG A 486 16.71 15.51 -13.88
N GLY A 487 15.78 15.36 -14.81
CA GLY A 487 16.01 14.62 -16.05
C GLY A 487 16.97 15.38 -16.97
N GLY A 488 17.98 14.70 -17.48
CA GLY A 488 18.95 15.26 -18.41
C GLY A 488 19.81 14.17 -19.02
N LYS A 489 20.55 14.52 -20.07
CA LYS A 489 21.44 13.61 -20.78
C LYS A 489 22.84 14.18 -20.82
N VAL A 490 23.84 13.31 -20.77
CA VAL A 490 25.22 13.69 -21.06
C VAL A 490 25.34 13.85 -22.57
N GLY A 491 25.69 15.05 -23.03
CA GLY A 491 25.91 15.33 -24.44
C GLY A 491 27.22 14.69 -24.94
N PRO A 492 27.45 14.66 -26.26
CA PRO A 492 28.71 14.21 -26.84
C PRO A 492 29.94 15.00 -26.32
N ASP A 493 29.70 16.20 -25.78
CA ASP A 493 30.67 17.09 -25.14
C ASP A 493 31.02 16.71 -23.69
N GLY A 494 30.43 15.63 -23.16
CA GLY A 494 30.61 15.18 -21.78
C GLY A 494 29.92 16.07 -20.74
N ARG A 495 29.10 17.04 -21.17
CA ARG A 495 28.37 17.95 -20.27
C ARG A 495 26.92 17.53 -20.10
N TRP A 496 26.34 17.90 -18.97
CA TRP A 496 24.93 17.64 -18.68
C TRP A 496 24.02 18.67 -19.37
N HIS A 497 23.05 18.18 -20.12
CA HIS A 497 21.99 18.97 -20.75
C HIS A 497 20.64 18.58 -20.13
N ASP A 498 19.95 19.55 -19.53
CA ASP A 498 18.58 19.32 -19.02
C ASP A 498 17.64 19.06 -20.21
N THR A 499 16.77 18.04 -20.09
CA THR A 499 15.81 17.67 -21.16
C THR A 499 14.51 18.48 -21.13
N GLU A 500 14.25 19.21 -20.04
CA GLU A 500 13.03 19.99 -19.81
C GLU A 500 13.39 21.37 -19.24
N TYR A 501 12.75 22.44 -19.74
CA TYR A 501 12.87 23.78 -19.19
C TYR A 501 11.92 23.93 -18.00
N ASN A 502 12.47 23.97 -16.78
CA ASN A 502 11.73 24.26 -15.55
C ASN A 502 12.27 25.55 -14.90
N PRO A 503 11.46 26.61 -14.76
CA PRO A 503 11.90 27.87 -14.18
C PRO A 503 12.16 27.70 -12.68
N MET A 504 13.43 27.65 -12.28
CA MET A 504 13.82 27.53 -10.86
C MET A 504 13.60 28.82 -10.10
N LYS A 505 13.53 29.98 -10.78
CA LYS A 505 13.44 31.31 -10.15
C LYS A 505 14.48 31.55 -9.03
N GLU A 506 15.56 30.77 -8.98
CA GLU A 506 16.61 30.75 -7.95
C GLU A 506 17.99 30.69 -8.61
N ALA A 507 18.95 31.44 -8.08
CA ALA A 507 20.34 31.32 -8.52
C ALA A 507 20.97 30.01 -8.00
N GLY A 508 21.84 29.37 -8.79
CA GLY A 508 22.49 28.13 -8.40
C GLY A 508 23.27 28.22 -7.08
N SER A 509 23.92 29.36 -6.81
CA SER A 509 24.65 29.62 -5.57
C SER A 509 23.73 29.66 -4.33
N GLN A 510 22.54 30.23 -4.46
CA GLN A 510 21.53 30.28 -3.40
C GLN A 510 21.01 28.87 -3.07
N LYS A 511 20.71 28.07 -4.12
CA LYS A 511 20.29 26.68 -3.97
C LYS A 511 21.35 25.85 -3.24
N ILE A 512 22.61 25.95 -3.66
CA ILE A 512 23.73 25.22 -3.05
C ILE A 512 23.87 25.59 -1.58
N ALA A 513 23.83 26.88 -1.23
CA ALA A 513 23.93 27.32 0.15
C ALA A 513 22.79 26.78 1.03
N ALA A 514 21.57 26.75 0.51
CA ALA A 514 20.40 26.23 1.22
C ALA A 514 20.48 24.71 1.43
N GLU A 515 20.89 23.95 0.41
CA GLU A 515 21.09 22.49 0.50
C GLU A 515 22.23 22.14 1.46
N GLN A 516 23.35 22.87 1.41
CA GLN A 516 24.46 22.71 2.36
C GLN A 516 24.04 22.99 3.80
N ARG A 517 23.18 24.00 4.02
CA ARG A 517 22.61 24.26 5.36
C ARG A 517 21.81 23.08 5.87
N LEU A 518 20.91 22.52 5.05
CA LEU A 518 20.11 21.34 5.44
C LEU A 518 20.97 20.11 5.68
N ALA A 519 21.97 19.87 4.82
CA ALA A 519 22.92 18.77 5.00
C ALA A 519 23.72 18.91 6.30
N LYS A 520 24.13 20.14 6.65
CA LYS A 520 24.82 20.43 7.91
C LYS A 520 23.92 20.10 9.11
N LEU A 521 22.67 20.59 9.13
CA LEU A 521 21.72 20.32 10.20
C LEU A 521 21.41 18.82 10.34
N MET A 522 21.30 18.10 9.21
CA MET A 522 21.12 16.66 9.20
C MET A 522 22.33 15.94 9.82
N ASN A 523 23.55 16.34 9.45
CA ASN A 523 24.77 15.76 10.00
C ASN A 523 24.90 16.03 11.52
N GLU A 524 24.56 17.23 11.98
CA GLU A 524 24.53 17.58 13.41
C GLU A 524 23.53 16.70 14.19
N PHE A 525 22.32 16.53 13.65
CA PHE A 525 21.34 15.61 14.23
C PHE A 525 21.86 14.16 14.25
N LEU A 526 22.40 13.67 13.13
CA LEU A 526 22.90 12.30 13.03
C LEU A 526 24.08 12.04 13.98
N ALA A 527 24.98 13.01 14.15
CA ALA A 527 26.12 12.95 15.06
C ALA A 527 25.73 13.03 16.55
N THR A 528 24.54 13.56 16.88
CA THR A 528 24.06 13.62 18.26
C THR A 528 23.86 12.20 18.81
N PRO A 529 24.46 11.83 19.97
CA PRO A 529 24.37 10.48 20.52
C PRO A 529 22.93 10.04 20.82
N LYS A 530 22.64 8.75 20.60
CA LYS A 530 21.38 8.13 21.04
C LYS A 530 21.42 7.91 22.56
N PRO A 531 20.30 8.03 23.28
CA PRO A 531 20.28 7.68 24.71
C PRO A 531 20.64 6.21 24.92
N THR A 532 21.65 5.94 25.76
CA THR A 532 22.14 4.58 26.04
C THR A 532 21.86 4.13 27.47
N SER A 533 21.63 5.08 28.38
CA SER A 533 21.37 4.82 29.79
C SER A 533 19.91 4.43 30.03
N SER A 534 19.58 3.99 31.25
CA SER A 534 18.19 3.70 31.61
C SER A 534 17.32 4.96 31.53
N ARG A 535 16.10 4.80 31.02
CA ARG A 535 15.09 5.86 30.89
C ARG A 535 14.74 6.55 32.21
N ILE A 536 14.99 5.92 33.37
CA ILE A 536 14.81 6.50 34.71
C ILE A 536 16.13 6.98 35.33
N ARG A 537 17.04 7.49 34.49
CA ARG A 537 18.24 8.22 34.91
C ARG A 537 18.23 9.63 34.32
N GLN A 538 18.82 10.58 35.05
CA GLN A 538 18.95 11.96 34.58
C GLN A 538 19.76 12.04 33.27
N GLU A 539 20.81 11.23 33.18
CA GLU A 539 21.66 11.11 31.99
C GLU A 539 20.86 10.79 30.70
N TRP A 540 19.83 9.95 30.80
CA TRP A 540 18.95 9.64 29.67
C TRP A 540 18.08 10.84 29.28
N LEU A 541 17.55 11.57 30.26
CA LEU A 541 16.75 12.76 30.02
C LEU A 541 17.57 13.84 29.31
N ASP A 542 18.83 14.02 29.71
CA ASP A 542 19.72 15.01 29.12
C ASP A 542 20.11 14.62 27.68
N GLN A 543 20.41 13.33 27.45
CA GLN A 543 20.65 12.78 26.11
C GLN A 543 19.41 12.91 25.20
N ASP A 544 18.22 12.57 25.72
CA ASP A 544 16.95 12.70 24.99
C ASP A 544 16.64 14.17 24.65
N ALA A 545 16.93 15.09 25.57
CA ALA A 545 16.77 16.52 25.34
C ALA A 545 17.71 17.04 24.23
N SER A 546 18.97 16.61 24.23
CA SER A 546 19.94 16.99 23.20
C SER A 546 19.52 16.52 21.81
N GLN A 547 19.13 15.24 21.65
CA GLN A 547 18.70 14.72 20.34
C GLN A 547 17.43 15.40 19.81
N ARG A 548 16.46 15.72 20.69
CA ARG A 548 15.22 16.40 20.28
C ARG A 548 15.47 17.86 19.92
N ALA A 549 16.39 18.53 20.62
CA ALA A 549 16.80 19.88 20.25
C ALA A 549 17.46 19.92 18.87
N ALA A 550 18.36 18.97 18.57
CA ALA A 550 18.98 18.85 17.25
C ALA A 550 17.94 18.52 16.16
N LEU A 551 16.97 17.65 16.46
CA LEU A 551 15.87 17.35 15.53
C LEU A 551 15.01 18.59 15.24
N SER A 552 14.65 19.36 16.26
CA SER A 552 13.88 20.61 16.08
C SER A 552 14.65 21.66 15.27
N GLN A 553 15.97 21.74 15.41
CA GLN A 553 16.79 22.63 14.57
C GLN A 553 16.79 22.20 13.09
N LEU A 554 16.89 20.90 12.83
CA LEU A 554 16.76 20.35 11.48
C LEU A 554 15.40 20.72 10.86
N TRP A 555 14.31 20.52 11.59
CA TRP A 555 12.96 20.83 11.09
C TRP A 555 12.68 22.33 10.96
N ALA A 556 13.25 23.17 11.83
CA ALA A 556 13.25 24.62 11.63
C ALA A 556 13.93 25.00 10.30
N GLY A 557 15.08 24.38 10.01
CA GLY A 557 15.78 24.59 8.74
C GLY A 557 14.97 24.11 7.52
N ALA A 558 14.30 22.96 7.63
CA ALA A 558 13.42 22.43 6.59
C ALA A 558 12.22 23.36 6.33
N ARG A 559 11.57 23.88 7.38
CA ARG A 559 10.50 24.88 7.28
C ARG A 559 10.96 26.16 6.61
N ASP A 560 12.14 26.68 6.98
CA ASP A 560 12.70 27.88 6.34
C ASP A 560 12.88 27.66 4.84
N ARG A 561 13.46 26.52 4.43
CA ARG A 561 13.67 26.20 3.02
C ARG A 561 12.36 26.04 2.27
N HIS A 562 11.38 25.37 2.88
CA HIS A 562 10.06 25.16 2.28
C HIS A 562 9.33 26.50 2.08
N ARG A 563 9.31 27.36 3.10
CA ARG A 563 8.75 28.71 3.04
C ARG A 563 9.40 29.54 1.93
N GLN A 564 10.73 29.56 1.86
CA GLN A 564 11.47 30.28 0.82
C GLN A 564 11.12 29.79 -0.58
N THR A 565 10.95 28.47 -0.75
CA THR A 565 10.56 27.86 -2.03
C THR A 565 9.15 28.30 -2.43
N LEU A 566 8.20 28.28 -1.51
CA LEU A 566 6.82 28.73 -1.77
C LEU A 566 6.78 30.24 -2.10
N GLN A 567 7.46 31.08 -1.32
CA GLN A 567 7.53 32.52 -1.58
C GLN A 567 8.15 32.83 -2.94
N ARG A 568 9.22 32.13 -3.31
CA ARG A 568 9.91 32.27 -4.59
C ARG A 568 9.06 31.84 -5.79
N LEU A 569 8.12 30.93 -5.59
CA LEU A 569 7.16 30.47 -6.59
C LEU A 569 5.84 31.27 -6.53
N ASP A 570 5.83 32.38 -5.80
CA ASP A 570 4.73 33.33 -5.67
C ASP A 570 3.46 32.70 -5.07
N PHE A 571 3.57 31.69 -4.20
CA PHE A 571 2.40 31.13 -3.48
C PHE A 571 1.82 32.16 -2.52
N ASP A 572 0.51 32.08 -2.29
CA ASP A 572 -0.17 32.95 -1.33
C ASP A 572 0.11 32.53 0.13
N GLU A 573 -0.23 33.41 1.06
CA GLU A 573 0.03 33.15 2.49
C GLU A 573 -0.81 31.98 3.04
N ASN A 574 -1.97 31.67 2.45
CA ASN A 574 -2.79 30.55 2.90
C ASN A 574 -2.11 29.20 2.58
N ASP A 575 -1.56 29.06 1.37
CA ASP A 575 -0.78 27.90 0.96
C ASP A 575 0.49 27.75 1.83
N ILE A 576 1.18 28.86 2.10
CA ILE A 576 2.35 28.88 2.97
C ILE A 576 1.99 28.44 4.40
N VAL A 577 0.93 28.99 4.98
CA VAL A 577 0.47 28.63 6.32
C VAL A 577 0.02 27.17 6.38
N SER A 578 -0.69 26.70 5.36
CA SER A 578 -1.17 25.31 5.25
C SER A 578 -0.02 24.31 5.29
N ASP A 579 1.00 24.49 4.44
CA ASP A 579 2.16 23.58 4.40
C ASP A 579 2.98 23.64 5.68
N LEU A 580 3.21 24.84 6.21
CA LEU A 580 4.01 25.00 7.41
C LEU A 580 3.32 24.44 8.65
N LYS A 581 1.98 24.42 8.70
CA LYS A 581 1.24 23.74 9.77
C LYS A 581 1.63 22.27 9.86
N VAL A 582 1.72 21.58 8.72
CA VAL A 582 2.09 20.16 8.65
C VAL A 582 3.57 19.95 9.00
N LEU A 583 4.43 20.91 8.64
CA LEU A 583 5.87 20.88 8.92
C LEU A 583 6.26 21.45 10.30
N SER A 584 5.30 21.67 11.21
CA SER A 584 5.54 22.28 12.54
C SER A 584 5.10 21.41 13.72
N ALA A 585 4.93 20.10 13.53
CA ALA A 585 4.53 19.18 14.60
C ALA A 585 5.49 19.16 15.80
N ASP A 586 6.79 19.36 15.58
CA ASP A 586 7.81 19.42 16.64
C ASP A 586 7.66 20.66 17.55
N SER A 587 6.93 21.68 17.09
CA SER A 587 6.70 22.94 17.79
C SER A 587 5.22 23.17 18.17
N HIS A 588 4.35 22.20 17.87
CA HIS A 588 2.93 22.30 18.18
C HIS A 588 2.69 22.31 19.71
N PRO A 589 1.85 23.21 20.26
CA PRO A 589 1.62 23.33 21.70
C PRO A 589 1.26 22.00 22.39
N ASP A 590 0.35 21.23 21.79
CA ASP A 590 -0.07 19.94 22.34
C ASP A 590 1.07 18.92 22.45
N TYR A 591 1.97 18.89 21.45
CA TYR A 591 3.15 18.04 21.50
C TYR A 591 4.12 18.50 22.59
N ILE A 592 4.34 19.81 22.73
CA ILE A 592 5.19 20.36 23.79
C ILE A 592 4.63 20.05 25.18
N ILE A 593 3.31 20.15 25.38
CA ILE A 593 2.63 19.77 26.63
C ILE A 593 2.78 18.27 26.88
N SER A 594 2.51 17.43 25.88
CA SER A 594 2.67 15.97 25.99
C SER A 594 4.11 15.59 26.35
N LEU A 595 5.11 16.24 25.75
CA LEU A 595 6.52 15.99 26.01
C LEU A 595 6.91 16.43 27.44
N ARG A 596 6.38 17.57 27.91
CA ARG A 596 6.60 18.04 29.29
C ARG A 596 6.04 17.06 30.30
N ASN A 597 4.78 16.65 30.12
CA ASN A 597 4.14 15.64 30.97
C ASN A 597 4.96 14.35 31.01
N GLU A 598 5.37 13.85 29.83
CA GLU A 598 6.21 12.66 29.72
C GLU A 598 7.53 12.79 30.51
N ARG A 599 8.18 13.96 30.45
CA ARG A 599 9.43 14.24 31.17
C ARG A 599 9.21 14.38 32.68
N ASP A 600 8.16 15.06 33.10
CA ASP A 600 7.86 15.26 34.52
C ASP A 600 7.54 13.93 35.20
N GLU A 601 6.86 13.03 34.51
CA GLU A 601 6.58 11.68 35.00
C GLU A 601 7.86 10.82 35.09
N ILE A 602 8.81 10.98 34.16
CA ILE A 602 10.13 10.33 34.28
C ILE A 602 10.91 10.92 35.45
N ARG A 603 10.91 12.25 35.63
CA ARG A 603 11.56 12.93 36.76
C ARG A 603 10.99 12.47 38.09
N ALA A 604 9.67 12.39 38.23
CA ALA A 604 9.02 11.87 39.43
C ALA A 604 9.50 10.46 39.78
N LYS A 605 9.76 9.61 38.77
CA LYS A 605 10.28 8.26 38.95
C LYS A 605 11.76 8.21 39.30
N ILE A 606 12.56 9.10 38.73
CA ILE A 606 13.96 9.28 39.16
C ILE A 606 13.97 9.62 40.65
N VAL A 607 13.14 10.59 41.08
CA VAL A 607 13.02 10.97 42.49
C VAL A 607 12.55 9.79 43.35
N GLN A 608 11.53 9.05 42.93
CA GLN A 608 11.04 7.87 43.67
C GLN A 608 12.12 6.79 43.80
N ARG A 609 12.89 6.52 42.73
CA ARG A 609 14.00 5.57 42.76
C ARG A 609 15.11 6.03 43.70
N THR A 610 15.48 7.31 43.65
CA THR A 610 16.50 7.90 44.53
C THR A 610 16.07 7.82 45.98
N ARG A 611 14.82 8.17 46.30
CA ARG A 611 14.25 8.01 47.65
C ARG A 611 14.27 6.55 48.12
N LYS A 612 13.89 5.60 47.26
CA LYS A 612 13.94 4.17 47.60
C LYS A 612 15.37 3.71 47.90
N HIS A 613 16.37 4.17 47.14
CA HIS A 613 17.78 3.86 47.41
C HIS A 613 18.27 4.52 48.71
N GLN A 614 17.88 5.77 48.97
CA GLN A 614 18.18 6.47 50.23
C GLN A 614 17.60 5.72 51.42
N MET A 615 16.33 5.31 51.37
CA MET A 615 15.70 4.53 52.44
C MET A 615 16.38 3.18 52.67
N VAL A 616 16.77 2.47 51.61
CA VAL A 616 17.52 1.20 51.74
C VAL A 616 18.91 1.44 52.34
N ASN A 617 19.58 2.52 51.94
CA ASN A 617 20.89 2.89 52.49
C ASN A 617 20.79 3.31 53.97
N GLU A 618 19.77 4.09 54.33
CA GLU A 618 19.46 4.47 55.72
C GLU A 618 19.13 3.25 56.57
N GLN A 619 18.39 2.26 56.04
CA GLN A 619 18.14 0.98 56.70
C GLN A 619 19.43 0.16 56.87
N MET A 620 20.31 0.11 55.88
CA MET A 620 21.63 -0.56 56.01
C MET A 620 22.55 0.14 57.01
N VAL A 621 22.54 1.48 57.06
CA VAL A 621 23.32 2.25 58.03
C VAL A 621 22.76 2.07 59.44
N ALA A 622 21.44 2.03 59.61
CA ALA A 622 20.80 1.73 60.90
C ALA A 622 21.14 0.29 61.38
N LEU A 623 21.14 -0.69 60.49
CA LEU A 623 21.55 -2.08 60.78
C LEU A 623 23.05 -2.20 61.12
N ASN A 624 23.91 -1.38 60.51
CA ASN A 624 25.35 -1.35 60.82
C ASN A 624 25.70 -0.59 62.11
N LEU A 625 24.82 0.28 62.61
CA LEU A 625 24.99 0.96 63.90
C LEU A 625 24.58 0.09 65.10
N GLU A 626 23.82 -0.99 64.88
CA GLU A 626 23.40 -1.95 65.93
C GLU A 626 24.36 -3.13 66.14
N VAL A 627 25.45 -3.24 65.38
CA VAL A 627 26.41 -4.36 65.52
C VAL A 627 27.83 -3.84 65.72
N HIS A 628 28.25 -3.72 66.98
CA HIS A 628 29.67 -3.69 67.34
C HIS A 628 30.21 -5.12 67.39
N ILE A 629 30.84 -5.58 66.31
CA ILE A 629 31.67 -6.79 66.30
C ILE A 629 33.02 -6.41 65.66
N PRO A 630 34.18 -6.80 66.22
CA PRO A 630 35.48 -6.42 65.67
C PRO A 630 35.81 -7.20 64.39
N ASP A 631 36.47 -6.48 63.46
CA ASP A 631 37.20 -6.92 62.26
C ASP A 631 37.10 -8.42 61.87
N ILE A 632 36.19 -8.72 60.95
CA ILE A 632 36.34 -9.85 60.01
C ILE A 632 35.89 -9.38 58.63
N LYS A 633 36.82 -9.32 57.67
CA LYS A 633 36.54 -9.06 56.24
C LYS A 633 35.69 -10.19 55.64
N PRO A 634 34.49 -9.94 55.10
CA PRO A 634 33.80 -10.91 54.27
C PRO A 634 33.93 -10.52 52.79
N LYS A 635 34.52 -11.42 51.99
CA LYS A 635 34.27 -11.47 50.54
C LYS A 635 32.90 -12.14 50.34
N PHE A 636 31.93 -11.43 49.78
CA PHE A 636 30.73 -12.10 49.23
C PHE A 636 30.31 -11.46 47.91
N GLU A 637 30.41 -12.27 46.85
CA GLU A 637 29.77 -12.06 45.55
C GLU A 637 28.30 -12.49 45.63
N PHE A 638 27.38 -11.65 45.17
CA PHE A 638 25.97 -12.00 45.02
C PHE A 638 25.72 -12.67 43.64
N LYS A 639 25.27 -13.92 43.66
CA LYS A 639 24.51 -14.53 42.55
C LYS A 639 23.02 -14.50 42.91
N GLU A 640 22.22 -13.78 42.13
CA GLU A 640 20.76 -13.81 42.24
C GLU A 640 20.20 -15.18 41.83
N VAL A 641 19.42 -15.80 42.71
CA VAL A 641 18.54 -16.93 42.39
C VAL A 641 17.10 -16.48 42.58
N LYS A 642 16.30 -16.60 41.50
CA LYS A 642 14.86 -16.32 41.47
C LYS A 642 14.10 -17.39 42.25
N ALA A 643 13.24 -16.98 43.19
CA ALA A 643 12.24 -17.86 43.81
C ALA A 643 10.82 -17.29 43.66
N LYS A 644 9.94 -18.08 43.06
CA LYS A 644 8.48 -17.90 42.99
C LYS A 644 7.84 -18.40 44.29
N THR A 645 6.85 -17.67 44.80
CA THR A 645 5.91 -18.23 45.79
C THR A 645 4.48 -17.84 45.44
N LYS A 646 3.61 -18.85 45.35
CA LYS A 646 2.14 -18.77 45.23
C LYS A 646 1.53 -18.52 46.60
N THR A 647 0.40 -17.81 46.68
CA THR A 647 -0.45 -17.86 47.87
C THR A 647 -1.91 -18.05 47.49
N ARG A 648 -2.52 -19.03 48.16
CA ARG A 648 -3.90 -19.52 48.08
C ARG A 648 -4.76 -18.77 49.11
N SER A 649 -6.04 -18.64 48.80
CA SER A 649 -7.14 -17.97 49.50
C SER A 649 -7.59 -18.63 50.82
N VAL A 650 -8.04 -17.80 51.79
CA VAL A 650 -9.02 -18.08 52.89
C VAL A 650 -9.54 -16.69 53.36
N ALA A 651 -10.78 -16.27 53.04
CA ALA A 651 -12.10 -16.46 53.69
C ALA A 651 -12.51 -15.32 54.65
N ASN A 652 -13.69 -14.73 54.37
CA ASN A 652 -14.38 -13.67 55.14
C ASN A 652 -15.07 -14.22 56.41
N PRO A 653 -15.35 -13.34 57.38
CA PRO A 653 -16.52 -13.47 58.27
C PRO A 653 -17.56 -12.31 58.11
N PRO A 654 -18.81 -12.48 58.58
CA PRO A 654 -20.01 -11.82 58.03
C PRO A 654 -20.77 -10.96 59.09
N PRO A 655 -22.10 -10.68 59.03
CA PRO A 655 -22.65 -9.32 58.83
C PRO A 655 -23.65 -8.85 59.92
N ILE A 656 -23.85 -7.53 60.12
CA ILE A 656 -24.97 -7.01 60.96
C ILE A 656 -25.54 -5.68 60.37
N PRO A 657 -26.86 -5.41 60.50
CA PRO A 657 -27.68 -4.78 59.45
C PRO A 657 -28.42 -3.46 59.84
N VAL A 658 -29.17 -2.95 58.84
CA VAL A 658 -30.39 -2.10 58.89
C VAL A 658 -30.24 -0.56 58.84
N GLY A 659 -30.94 0.05 57.86
CA GLY A 659 -31.53 1.40 57.98
C GLY A 659 -31.59 2.25 56.69
N ILE A 660 -32.74 2.27 56.01
CA ILE A 660 -33.19 3.26 54.99
C ILE A 660 -34.37 4.04 55.65
N PRO A 661 -34.71 5.35 55.43
CA PRO A 661 -34.71 6.12 54.14
C PRO A 661 -34.31 7.63 54.15
N GLN A 662 -33.98 8.11 52.93
CA GLN A 662 -34.28 9.40 52.28
C GLN A 662 -33.94 10.76 52.94
N SER A 663 -33.12 11.56 52.24
CA SER A 663 -33.53 12.91 51.81
C SER A 663 -32.64 13.43 50.67
N GLN A 664 -33.29 13.96 49.63
CA GLN A 664 -32.71 14.60 48.46
C GLN A 664 -31.88 15.84 48.84
N SER A 665 -30.71 16.00 48.24
CA SER A 665 -30.12 17.33 47.99
C SER A 665 -29.43 17.33 46.64
N LEU A 666 -30.02 18.11 45.73
CA LEU A 666 -29.50 18.52 44.44
C LEU A 666 -28.37 19.55 44.66
N SER A 667 -27.14 19.20 44.30
CA SER A 667 -25.99 20.08 44.02
C SER A 667 -24.80 19.13 43.82
N GLU A 668 -23.89 19.27 42.88
CA GLU A 668 -23.66 20.15 41.75
C GLU A 668 -22.72 19.37 40.82
N ALA A 669 -22.69 19.76 39.55
CA ALA A 669 -21.82 19.26 38.48
C ALA A 669 -20.42 18.78 38.93
N ALA A 670 -20.27 17.47 39.13
CA ALA A 670 -18.98 16.81 38.98
C ALA A 670 -18.80 16.57 37.48
N GLN A 671 -17.79 17.21 36.88
CA GLN A 671 -17.30 16.83 35.56
C GLN A 671 -16.92 15.35 35.60
N GLU A 672 -17.73 14.49 34.97
CA GLU A 672 -17.36 13.12 34.68
C GLU A 672 -16.12 13.16 33.78
N LEU A 673 -14.97 12.72 34.31
CA LEU A 673 -13.81 12.36 33.50
C LEU A 673 -14.27 11.34 32.44
N PRO A 674 -13.83 11.44 31.17
CA PRO A 674 -14.20 10.48 30.15
C PRO A 674 -13.88 9.08 30.65
N THR A 675 -14.89 8.21 30.70
CA THR A 675 -14.69 6.81 31.13
C THR A 675 -13.78 6.15 30.11
N GLN A 676 -12.54 5.86 30.51
CA GLN A 676 -11.56 5.27 29.61
C GLN A 676 -12.02 3.89 29.15
N ILE A 677 -12.08 3.67 27.83
CA ILE A 677 -12.58 2.42 27.25
C ILE A 677 -11.64 1.27 27.62
N GLN A 678 -12.17 0.24 28.29
CA GLN A 678 -11.42 -0.98 28.63
C GLN A 678 -11.95 -2.20 27.86
N VAL A 679 -11.05 -3.06 27.39
CA VAL A 679 -11.38 -4.30 26.66
C VAL A 679 -10.57 -5.49 27.15
N SER A 680 -11.20 -6.67 27.18
CA SER A 680 -10.56 -7.92 27.59
C SER A 680 -9.95 -8.65 26.41
N VAL A 681 -8.67 -9.00 26.53
CA VAL A 681 -7.89 -9.66 25.46
C VAL A 681 -7.19 -10.92 25.95
N SER A 682 -6.80 -11.79 25.01
CA SER A 682 -5.98 -12.96 25.35
C SER A 682 -4.63 -12.56 25.95
N LYS A 683 -4.00 -13.47 26.71
CA LYS A 683 -2.69 -13.24 27.32
C LYS A 683 -1.61 -12.86 26.29
N SER A 684 -1.67 -13.44 25.10
CA SER A 684 -0.75 -13.15 23.98
C SER A 684 -0.97 -11.74 23.44
N ALA A 685 -2.21 -11.35 23.20
CA ALA A 685 -2.55 -10.01 22.73
C ALA A 685 -2.19 -8.94 23.78
N LEU A 686 -2.47 -9.22 25.05
CA LEU A 686 -2.12 -8.34 26.17
C LEU A 686 -0.61 -8.04 26.23
N ALA A 687 0.22 -9.07 26.05
CA ALA A 687 1.68 -8.90 26.03
C ALA A 687 2.15 -8.03 24.85
N ILE A 688 1.52 -8.17 23.68
CA ILE A 688 1.79 -7.33 22.50
C ILE A 688 1.41 -5.88 22.78
N PHE A 689 0.19 -5.61 23.26
CA PHE A 689 -0.27 -4.23 23.49
C PHE A 689 0.52 -3.53 24.61
N HIS A 690 0.81 -4.20 25.73
CA HIS A 690 1.68 -3.60 26.76
C HIS A 690 3.10 -3.31 26.27
N SER A 691 3.61 -4.07 25.28
CA SER A 691 4.93 -3.80 24.70
C SER A 691 4.93 -2.58 23.76
N MET A 692 3.77 -2.17 23.22
CA MET A 692 3.61 -0.90 22.49
C MET A 692 3.64 0.31 23.43
N PHE A 693 3.15 0.12 24.66
CA PHE A 693 3.05 1.14 25.68
C PHE A 693 3.95 0.78 26.86
N PRO A 694 5.28 0.77 26.73
CA PRO A 694 6.14 0.28 27.80
C PRO A 694 5.80 0.94 29.14
N SER A 695 5.26 0.14 30.06
CA SER A 695 5.08 0.53 31.46
C SER A 695 6.47 0.70 32.05
N ARG A 696 6.97 1.93 32.00
CA ARG A 696 7.32 2.82 33.11
C ARG A 696 7.75 2.24 34.49
N SER A 697 7.68 0.94 34.76
CA SER A 697 8.13 0.27 36.00
C SER A 697 8.92 -1.04 35.77
N SER A 698 9.00 -1.60 34.56
CA SER A 698 9.83 -2.78 34.27
C SER A 698 10.90 -2.47 33.22
N GLU A 699 12.13 -2.30 33.68
CA GLU A 699 13.32 -2.03 32.86
C GLU A 699 13.79 -3.27 32.04
N GLU A 700 13.13 -4.42 32.16
CA GLU A 700 13.61 -5.71 31.61
C GLU A 700 12.68 -6.39 30.60
N ALA A 701 11.50 -5.83 30.32
CA ALA A 701 10.83 -6.20 29.09
C ALA A 701 11.59 -5.52 27.95
N SER A 702 12.72 -6.11 27.52
CA SER A 702 13.24 -5.90 26.18
C SER A 702 12.01 -5.88 25.28
N GLN A 703 11.64 -4.73 24.69
CA GLN A 703 10.53 -4.71 23.75
C GLN A 703 10.88 -5.80 22.74
N LYS A 704 10.16 -6.91 22.80
CA LYS A 704 10.49 -8.07 21.97
C LYS A 704 9.92 -7.76 20.62
N SER A 705 10.64 -8.16 19.60
CA SER A 705 10.10 -8.09 18.26
C SER A 705 8.83 -8.94 18.19
N VAL A 706 7.80 -8.40 17.54
CA VAL A 706 6.48 -9.03 17.43
C VAL A 706 6.31 -9.52 16.00
N LYS A 707 5.92 -10.78 15.81
CA LYS A 707 5.56 -11.27 14.47
C LYS A 707 4.34 -10.51 13.95
N TRP A 708 4.39 -10.05 12.71
CA TRP A 708 3.30 -9.30 12.08
C TRP A 708 1.96 -10.02 12.20
N ASP A 709 1.90 -11.31 11.88
CA ASP A 709 0.66 -12.08 11.93
C ASP A 709 0.11 -12.21 13.37
N SER A 710 0.98 -12.25 14.38
CA SER A 710 0.56 -12.23 15.78
C SER A 710 -0.05 -10.89 16.17
N PHE A 711 0.47 -9.77 15.65
CA PHE A 711 -0.15 -8.45 15.83
C PHE A 711 -1.50 -8.36 15.12
N VAL A 712 -1.61 -8.84 13.87
CA VAL A 712 -2.88 -8.88 13.14
C VAL A 712 -3.94 -9.68 13.90
N LEU A 713 -3.56 -10.85 14.44
CA LEU A 713 -4.46 -11.66 15.27
C LEU A 713 -4.85 -10.97 16.57
N ALA A 714 -3.93 -10.23 17.20
CA ALA A 714 -4.23 -9.45 18.39
C ALA A 714 -5.25 -8.32 18.11
N MET A 715 -5.12 -7.62 16.99
CA MET A 715 -6.08 -6.59 16.55
C MET A 715 -7.49 -7.19 16.29
N ALA A 716 -7.54 -8.42 15.80
CA ALA A 716 -8.78 -9.14 15.48
C ALA A 716 -9.45 -9.82 16.68
N GLU A 717 -8.94 -9.66 17.91
CA GLU A 717 -9.58 -10.20 19.11
C GLU A 717 -11.05 -9.73 19.23
N PRO A 718 -11.98 -10.58 19.71
CA PRO A 718 -13.42 -10.32 19.59
C PRO A 718 -13.91 -8.99 20.18
N GLU A 719 -13.32 -8.52 21.29
CA GLU A 719 -13.69 -7.24 21.94
C GLU A 719 -13.02 -6.02 21.30
N LEU A 720 -11.90 -6.22 20.57
CA LEU A 720 -11.30 -5.16 19.76
C LEU A 720 -12.03 -5.02 18.43
N GLY A 721 -12.27 -6.16 17.76
CA GLY A 721 -13.06 -6.22 16.53
C GLY A 721 -12.43 -5.53 15.31
N PHE A 722 -11.11 -5.32 15.26
CA PHE A 722 -10.48 -4.73 14.07
C PHE A 722 -10.29 -5.78 12.97
N VAL A 723 -10.67 -5.43 11.74
CA VAL A 723 -10.51 -6.24 10.54
C VAL A 723 -9.35 -5.72 9.73
N ALA A 724 -8.39 -6.59 9.43
CA ALA A 724 -7.25 -6.28 8.58
C ALA A 724 -7.60 -6.45 7.10
N ARG A 725 -7.33 -5.44 6.26
CA ARG A 725 -7.49 -5.46 4.81
C ARG A 725 -6.21 -4.96 4.14
N HIS A 726 -5.72 -5.64 3.10
CA HIS A 726 -4.55 -5.15 2.38
C HIS A 726 -4.95 -4.04 1.40
N SER A 727 -4.12 -3.01 1.30
CA SER A 727 -4.23 -2.04 0.21
C SER A 727 -3.85 -2.69 -1.13
N ALA A 728 -4.18 -2.06 -2.26
CA ALA A 728 -3.58 -2.46 -3.54
C ALA A 728 -2.05 -2.51 -3.48
N GLY A 729 -1.48 -3.65 -3.88
CA GLY A 729 -0.10 -3.77 -4.37
C GLY A 729 1.04 -3.33 -3.46
N GLY A 730 1.03 -3.65 -2.15
CA GLY A 730 2.17 -3.30 -1.32
C GLY A 730 2.10 -3.68 0.16
N SER A 731 2.97 -3.07 0.96
CA SER A 731 3.09 -3.33 2.40
C SER A 731 1.96 -2.74 3.23
N ALA A 732 1.18 -1.76 2.74
CA ALA A 732 0.18 -1.07 3.53
C ALA A 732 -1.05 -1.97 3.88
N VAL A 733 -1.32 -2.15 5.17
CA VAL A 733 -2.46 -2.92 5.71
C VAL A 733 -3.35 -2.01 6.55
N GLN A 734 -4.62 -1.92 6.18
CA GLN A 734 -5.67 -1.19 6.88
C GLN A 734 -6.26 -2.05 8.00
N PHE A 735 -6.47 -1.44 9.16
CA PHE A 735 -7.20 -1.99 10.30
C PHE A 735 -8.42 -1.11 10.55
N GLU A 736 -9.61 -1.71 10.43
CA GLU A 736 -10.89 -1.01 10.59
C GLU A 736 -11.76 -1.73 11.62
N PRO A 737 -12.29 -1.03 12.63
CA PRO A 737 -13.17 -1.61 13.64
C PRO A 737 -14.48 -2.07 12.99
N ASN A 738 -14.92 -3.28 13.31
CA ASN A 738 -16.22 -3.79 12.90
C ASN A 738 -17.34 -3.32 13.86
N GLU A 739 -18.60 -3.61 13.52
CA GLU A 739 -19.79 -3.20 14.27
C GLU A 739 -19.81 -3.65 15.74
N ARG A 740 -18.99 -4.63 16.12
CA ARG A 740 -18.86 -5.14 17.50
C ARG A 740 -17.78 -4.42 18.31
N SER A 741 -16.95 -3.63 17.65
CA SER A 741 -15.88 -2.87 18.27
C SER A 741 -16.43 -1.66 19.02
N LYS A 742 -15.82 -1.35 20.17
CA LYS A 742 -16.09 -0.10 20.90
C LYS A 742 -15.62 1.15 20.15
N TRP A 743 -14.84 0.98 19.07
CA TRP A 743 -14.32 2.05 18.22
C TRP A 743 -14.96 2.10 16.83
N PHE A 744 -16.11 1.45 16.61
CA PHE A 744 -16.72 1.31 15.27
C PHE A 744 -16.82 2.63 14.47
N TRP A 745 -17.03 3.77 15.13
CA TRP A 745 -17.15 5.08 14.49
C TRP A 745 -15.86 5.93 14.48
N GLU A 746 -14.77 5.42 15.05
CA GLU A 746 -13.50 6.15 15.23
C GLU A 746 -12.59 6.07 13.99
N GLY A 747 -13.11 5.57 12.87
CA GLY A 747 -12.38 5.42 11.62
C GLY A 747 -11.40 4.25 11.65
N LYS A 748 -10.29 4.38 10.92
CA LYS A 748 -9.37 3.28 10.59
C LYS A 748 -7.91 3.72 10.63
N ILE A 749 -7.00 2.76 10.73
CA ILE A 749 -5.55 3.01 10.77
C ILE A 749 -4.79 2.10 9.83
N VAL A 750 -3.74 2.62 9.20
CA VAL A 750 -2.91 1.87 8.25
C VAL A 750 -1.49 1.73 8.77
N PHE A 751 -0.98 0.50 8.73
CA PHE A 751 0.40 0.17 9.04
C PHE A 751 1.06 -0.54 7.86
N HIS A 752 2.31 -0.21 7.57
CA HIS A 752 3.10 -1.03 6.64
C HIS A 752 3.49 -2.33 7.33
N LYS A 753 3.17 -3.45 6.70
CA LYS A 753 3.71 -4.76 7.03
C LYS A 753 5.24 -4.69 6.94
N PRO A 754 5.97 -5.00 8.03
CA PRO A 754 7.42 -4.99 8.01
C PRO A 754 7.99 -5.84 6.89
N HIS A 755 9.03 -5.30 6.25
CA HIS A 755 9.69 -5.90 5.10
C HIS A 755 11.20 -5.64 5.19
N PRO A 756 12.06 -6.60 4.84
CA PRO A 756 11.78 -7.89 4.19
C PRO A 756 11.29 -8.99 5.13
N VAL A 757 11.55 -8.86 6.43
CA VAL A 757 11.11 -9.82 7.45
C VAL A 757 9.81 -9.29 8.08
N PRO A 758 8.71 -10.09 8.14
CA PRO A 758 7.42 -9.67 8.69
C PRO A 758 7.43 -9.66 10.23
N VAL A 759 8.36 -8.90 10.80
CA VAL A 759 8.60 -8.78 12.24
C VAL A 759 8.64 -7.30 12.58
N ILE A 760 7.75 -6.88 13.48
CA ILE A 760 7.69 -5.54 14.04
C ILE A 760 8.76 -5.45 15.12
N ASP A 761 9.82 -4.71 14.85
CA ASP A 761 10.86 -4.39 15.84
C ASP A 761 10.36 -3.35 16.86
N PRO A 762 11.10 -3.15 17.97
CA PRO A 762 10.69 -2.24 19.04
C PRO A 762 10.42 -0.79 18.63
N VAL A 763 11.17 -0.27 17.66
CA VAL A 763 11.00 1.11 17.18
C VAL A 763 9.69 1.22 16.40
N MET A 764 9.42 0.26 15.50
CA MET A 764 8.13 0.19 14.80
C MET A 764 6.97 -0.02 15.78
N LEU A 765 7.13 -0.90 16.77
CA LEU A 765 6.08 -1.20 17.72
C LEU A 765 5.73 0.02 18.60
N SER A 766 6.75 0.79 18.99
CA SER A 766 6.59 2.05 19.72
C SER A 766 5.89 3.12 18.86
N SER A 767 6.27 3.26 17.58
CA SER A 767 5.64 4.22 16.68
C SER A 767 4.19 3.85 16.37
N MET A 768 3.89 2.55 16.21
CA MET A 768 2.52 2.04 16.09
C MET A 768 1.69 2.35 17.34
N GLY A 769 2.26 2.13 18.54
CA GLY A 769 1.63 2.48 19.81
C GLY A 769 1.30 3.97 19.92
N LYS A 770 2.24 4.85 19.56
CA LYS A 770 2.01 6.30 19.52
C LYS A 770 0.83 6.70 18.63
N ARG A 771 0.73 6.09 17.44
CA ARG A 771 -0.38 6.33 16.50
C ARG A 771 -1.72 5.81 17.05
N LEU A 772 -1.74 4.61 17.64
CA LEU A 772 -2.94 4.05 18.26
C LEU A 772 -3.42 4.89 19.45
N ARG A 773 -2.50 5.47 20.24
CA ARG A 773 -2.83 6.43 21.28
C ARG A 773 -3.47 7.70 20.71
N LYS A 774 -2.84 8.28 19.68
CA LYS A 774 -3.31 9.51 19.04
C LYS A 774 -4.73 9.36 18.49
N TRP A 775 -5.00 8.27 17.79
CA TRP A 775 -6.25 8.10 17.04
C TRP A 775 -7.37 7.36 17.79
N PHE A 776 -7.04 6.47 18.73
CA PHE A 776 -8.04 5.65 19.43
C PHE A 776 -7.97 5.77 20.96
N GLY A 777 -7.11 6.63 21.49
CA GLY A 777 -6.92 6.82 22.93
C GLY A 777 -6.27 5.62 23.64
N TRP A 778 -5.65 4.71 22.90
CA TRP A 778 -5.08 3.48 23.48
C TRP A 778 -3.87 3.74 24.39
N ASP A 779 -3.82 2.99 25.48
CA ASP A 779 -2.71 2.95 26.43
C ASP A 779 -2.65 1.62 27.20
N ASN A 780 -1.89 1.58 28.31
CA ASN A 780 -1.78 0.38 29.13
C ASN A 780 -3.06 0.01 29.87
N GLU A 781 -3.92 0.98 30.19
CA GLU A 781 -5.13 0.78 30.99
C GLU A 781 -6.32 0.35 30.11
N THR A 782 -6.19 0.55 28.80
CA THR A 782 -7.15 0.11 27.78
C THR A 782 -7.34 -1.42 27.75
N PHE A 783 -6.29 -2.20 28.06
CA PHE A 783 -6.29 -3.66 27.86
C PHE A 783 -6.27 -4.43 29.18
N LEU A 784 -7.26 -5.31 29.36
CA LEU A 784 -7.38 -6.20 30.49
C LEU A 784 -7.17 -7.65 30.06
N LEU A 785 -6.67 -8.49 30.97
CA LEU A 785 -6.58 -9.93 30.72
C LEU A 785 -7.98 -10.54 30.74
N LYS A 786 -8.37 -11.22 29.66
CA LYS A 786 -9.61 -11.99 29.61
C LYS A 786 -9.64 -13.03 30.73
N GLY A 787 -10.71 -13.00 31.54
CA GLY A 787 -10.93 -13.96 32.62
C GLY A 787 -10.92 -15.40 32.10
N LYS A 788 -10.38 -16.32 32.90
CA LYS A 788 -10.51 -17.76 32.63
C LYS A 788 -11.97 -18.15 32.90
N ASN A 789 -12.71 -18.47 31.85
CA ASN A 789 -13.93 -19.27 31.98
C ASN A 789 -13.57 -20.74 32.20
#